data_AF-A0A7W0PKF8-F1
#
_entry.id   AF-A0A7W0PKF8-F1
#
_cell.length_a   1.000
_cell.length_b   1.000
_cell.length_c   1.000
_cell.angle_alpha   90.00
_cell.angle_beta   90.00
_cell.angle_gamma   90.00
#
_symmetry.space_group_name_H-M   'P 1'
#
loop_
_entity.id
_entity.type
_entity.pdbx_description
1 polymer ?
#
loop_
_entity_poly.entity_id
_entity_poly.type
_entity_poly.pdbx_seq_one_letter_code
_entity_poly.pdbx_strand_id
1 'polypeptide(L)'
;MTGAEDAGPRVVVVIVDGLPVRLADEMVPDLPFLGPRLAHRSTAVSCFPSTTGPAYFPFLAGCTPGRANIPGIRWFDRTRPTRSAFPHRGLRSYVGPDARKLATDTQVTTLYARHAWPVSSPIPKDLPKRGELSRDLVWATAHFTHRWDHADRRTSWKLGRALDKDRAIVFAVFPSVDELGHTFGLASERPRAALEEIDRQLAEKLEGFEGGILLSADHGLTDTDTHLDLRGIVEAREGTTIAFPLITKRLPHAVVCESGNGMANVYLSGDEGWAQQPSVERCRALAGHLLEIEGIDSIALRGEAPDTAELWTRRGVGRVGFTEAGLFQEGPAFGTAFERATPQAALQHSADEWHPDAAFALASLFASECTGDLLVSAETGVDLRTTAEWPEHHASHGALHREHTVVPVLSSAPLPERPLRTLDLFAVTLELAGISLDEYPESDTARLARACWRPRGLALRAALRKLWTVFNRWFPWIALVGVVIGLTLAVRSQWSAITELDWKGSWPVLLGSAALFAVAPVAQASTSWIILRLLGARAPFAEAMTIWANAYVLRYAPSGALAVLYRVRERGRVHATREQIIASEAYENLGSLTAGACALLVGFAALGKVPPWLGIAVALPVIVLAVAVRPRFLGRWVQALLRRMGVETPLLKGRHLIVVIAVNLAAWIATGLGFLALLNGLSDEPSPGFTWAVATYTVGYLIGFVVPFLPGGLGAREGALVAVLAPRYGAGAATGISLATRLAVTLGGGSRRGSYLARVPRAACAAGRASG
;
A
#
# COMPACT_ATOMS: atom_id res chain seq x y z
N MET A 1 -2.33 16.19 -40.75
CA MET A 1 -3.68 15.58 -40.74
C MET A 1 -3.48 14.11 -40.40
N THR A 2 -3.77 13.72 -39.16
CA THR A 2 -3.77 12.33 -38.69
C THR A 2 -5.13 12.12 -38.04
N GLY A 3 -5.95 11.30 -38.68
CA GLY A 3 -7.37 11.12 -38.38
C GLY A 3 -7.61 10.76 -36.93
N ALA A 4 -8.57 11.47 -36.33
CA ALA A 4 -9.33 10.96 -35.22
C ALA A 4 -10.25 9.88 -35.80
N GLU A 5 -9.88 8.61 -35.65
CA GLU A 5 -10.72 7.47 -36.04
C GLU A 5 -11.00 6.59 -34.80
N ASP A 6 -12.30 6.49 -34.52
CA ASP A 6 -13.05 5.74 -33.50
C ASP A 6 -12.88 6.06 -32.00
N ALA A 7 -13.71 7.00 -31.55
CA ALA A 7 -14.02 7.24 -30.14
C ALA A 7 -15.07 6.22 -29.64
N GLY A 8 -14.65 4.98 -29.41
CA GLY A 8 -15.50 3.93 -28.84
C GLY A 8 -14.72 2.65 -28.50
N PRO A 9 -15.33 1.70 -27.77
CA PRO A 9 -14.72 0.41 -27.49
C PRO A 9 -14.46 -0.39 -28.77
N ARG A 10 -13.25 -0.96 -28.85
CA ARG A 10 -12.81 -1.83 -29.95
C ARG A 10 -12.95 -3.31 -29.59
N VAL A 11 -12.90 -3.63 -28.30
CA VAL A 11 -13.08 -4.99 -27.80
C VAL A 11 -13.95 -5.05 -26.55
N VAL A 12 -14.80 -6.08 -26.48
CA VAL A 12 -15.54 -6.47 -25.28
C VAL A 12 -14.97 -7.79 -24.78
N VAL A 13 -14.45 -7.79 -23.57
CA VAL A 13 -14.03 -8.99 -22.84
C VAL A 13 -15.14 -9.39 -21.88
N VAL A 14 -15.66 -10.59 -22.06
CA VAL A 14 -16.70 -11.20 -21.23
C VAL A 14 -16.08 -12.34 -20.43
N ILE A 15 -16.15 -12.25 -19.11
CA ILE A 15 -15.83 -13.37 -18.22
C ILE A 15 -17.15 -13.92 -17.71
N VAL A 16 -17.44 -15.17 -18.06
CA VAL A 16 -18.48 -15.96 -17.40
C VAL A 16 -17.78 -16.70 -16.27
N ASP A 17 -17.94 -16.19 -15.04
CA ASP A 17 -17.25 -16.69 -13.84
C ASP A 17 -17.53 -18.19 -13.70
N GLY A 18 -16.49 -18.99 -13.50
CA GLY A 18 -16.61 -20.43 -13.29
C GLY A 18 -17.26 -21.27 -14.41
N LEU A 19 -17.31 -20.79 -15.66
CA LEU A 19 -17.84 -21.60 -16.78
C LEU A 19 -16.88 -22.76 -17.14
N PRO A 20 -17.25 -24.04 -16.89
CA PRO A 20 -16.38 -25.15 -17.23
C PRO A 20 -16.41 -25.45 -18.74
N VAL A 21 -15.28 -25.96 -19.26
CA VAL A 21 -15.13 -26.32 -20.69
C VAL A 21 -16.24 -27.25 -21.15
N ARG A 22 -16.59 -28.27 -20.36
CA ARG A 22 -17.65 -29.24 -20.69
C ARG A 22 -19.00 -28.56 -20.95
N LEU A 23 -19.40 -27.61 -20.10
CA LEU A 23 -20.67 -26.89 -20.25
C LEU A 23 -20.63 -25.97 -21.48
N ALA A 24 -19.49 -25.32 -21.72
CA ALA A 24 -19.29 -24.47 -22.89
C ALA A 24 -19.36 -25.28 -24.19
N ASP A 25 -18.65 -26.41 -24.28
CA ASP A 25 -18.63 -27.29 -25.46
C ASP A 25 -20.02 -27.85 -25.76
N GLU A 26 -20.81 -28.14 -24.73
CA GLU A 26 -22.17 -28.66 -24.87
C GLU A 26 -23.16 -27.59 -25.33
N MET A 27 -23.15 -26.40 -24.73
CA MET A 27 -24.23 -25.42 -24.95
C MET A 27 -23.88 -24.38 -26.02
N VAL A 28 -22.66 -23.85 -26.03
CA VAL A 28 -22.29 -22.71 -26.88
C VAL A 28 -22.52 -22.94 -28.37
N PRO A 29 -22.27 -24.13 -28.98
CA PRO A 29 -22.60 -24.36 -30.38
C PRO A 29 -24.04 -24.02 -30.76
N ASP A 30 -24.98 -24.29 -29.86
CA ASP A 30 -26.42 -24.17 -30.12
C ASP A 30 -27.02 -22.85 -29.59
N LEU A 31 -26.24 -22.04 -28.87
CA LEU A 31 -26.68 -20.73 -28.37
C LEU A 31 -26.83 -19.73 -29.53
N PRO A 32 -28.00 -19.05 -29.66
CA PRO A 32 -28.31 -18.20 -30.82
C PRO A 32 -27.31 -17.08 -31.11
N PHE A 33 -26.73 -16.46 -30.07
CA PHE A 33 -25.78 -15.37 -30.25
C PHE A 33 -24.33 -15.85 -30.18
N LEU A 34 -23.92 -16.48 -29.08
CA LEU A 34 -22.55 -16.92 -28.85
C LEU A 34 -22.07 -17.94 -29.88
N GLY A 35 -22.93 -18.89 -30.27
CA GLY A 35 -22.62 -19.95 -31.21
C GLY A 35 -22.06 -19.45 -32.54
N PRO A 36 -22.82 -18.63 -33.31
CA PRO A 36 -22.35 -18.06 -34.56
C PRO A 36 -21.41 -16.86 -34.38
N ARG A 37 -21.56 -16.04 -33.32
CA ARG A 37 -20.76 -14.81 -33.15
C ARG A 37 -19.31 -15.09 -32.73
N LEU A 38 -19.06 -16.18 -31.99
CA LEU A 38 -17.75 -16.57 -31.48
C LEU A 38 -17.27 -17.88 -32.13
N ALA A 39 -16.99 -17.81 -33.43
CA ALA A 39 -16.62 -18.95 -34.25
C ALA A 39 -15.24 -19.55 -33.90
N HIS A 40 -14.33 -18.77 -33.31
CA HIS A 40 -13.00 -19.23 -32.95
C HIS A 40 -13.01 -19.74 -31.51
N ARG A 41 -12.79 -21.04 -31.34
CA ARG A 41 -12.89 -21.72 -30.04
C ARG A 41 -11.59 -22.42 -29.71
N SER A 42 -11.19 -22.34 -28.44
CA SER A 42 -10.00 -23.00 -27.89
C SER A 42 -10.17 -23.16 -26.38
N THR A 43 -9.15 -23.67 -25.72
CA THR A 43 -9.04 -23.71 -24.26
C THR A 43 -7.77 -23.01 -23.80
N ALA A 44 -7.78 -22.48 -22.58
CA ALA A 44 -6.60 -21.93 -21.94
C ALA A 44 -6.40 -22.52 -20.55
N VAL A 45 -5.13 -22.68 -20.14
CA VAL A 45 -4.77 -23.01 -18.76
C VAL A 45 -4.79 -21.72 -17.94
N SER A 46 -5.66 -21.66 -16.94
CA SER A 46 -5.72 -20.58 -15.97
C SER A 46 -4.53 -20.62 -15.02
N CYS A 47 -4.30 -19.53 -14.30
CA CYS A 47 -3.27 -19.50 -13.28
C CYS A 47 -3.65 -20.35 -12.06
N PHE A 48 -2.67 -20.62 -11.19
CA PHE A 48 -2.91 -21.28 -9.91
C PHE A 48 -2.72 -20.29 -8.73
N PRO A 49 -3.65 -20.26 -7.76
CA PRO A 49 -4.96 -20.91 -7.78
C PRO A 49 -5.91 -20.28 -8.82
N SER A 50 -6.74 -21.12 -9.43
CA SER A 50 -7.79 -20.71 -10.36
C SER A 50 -9.06 -20.36 -9.58
N THR A 51 -9.02 -19.22 -8.89
CA THR A 51 -10.12 -18.77 -8.02
C THR A 51 -10.42 -17.31 -8.25
N THR A 52 -11.70 -16.93 -8.08
CA THR A 52 -12.15 -15.54 -8.15
C THR A 52 -11.26 -14.62 -7.30
N GLY A 53 -10.83 -13.51 -7.91
CA GLY A 53 -9.75 -12.68 -7.37
C GLY A 53 -8.42 -12.99 -8.04
N PRO A 54 -7.58 -13.92 -7.53
CA PRO A 54 -6.31 -14.28 -8.16
C PRO A 54 -6.38 -14.51 -9.68
N ALA A 55 -7.39 -15.25 -10.14
CA ALA A 55 -7.53 -15.64 -11.55
C ALA A 55 -7.90 -14.51 -12.52
N TYR A 56 -8.23 -13.33 -12.01
CA TYR A 56 -8.49 -12.14 -12.82
C TYR A 56 -7.24 -11.35 -13.17
N PHE A 57 -6.12 -11.53 -12.44
CA PHE A 57 -4.88 -10.80 -12.73
C PHE A 57 -4.26 -11.13 -14.10
N PRO A 58 -4.31 -12.38 -14.60
CA PRO A 58 -3.91 -12.69 -15.97
C PRO A 58 -4.65 -11.82 -16.99
N PHE A 59 -5.98 -11.72 -16.90
CA PHE A 59 -6.79 -10.92 -17.82
C PHE A 59 -6.65 -9.40 -17.65
N LEU A 60 -6.49 -8.93 -16.41
CA LEU A 60 -6.55 -7.50 -16.11
C LEU A 60 -5.19 -6.83 -16.03
N ALA A 61 -4.13 -7.56 -15.73
CA ALA A 61 -2.80 -6.98 -15.56
C ALA A 61 -1.71 -7.71 -16.37
N GLY A 62 -2.07 -8.78 -17.09
CA GLY A 62 -1.10 -9.62 -17.78
C GLY A 62 -0.09 -10.21 -16.79
N CYS A 63 -0.53 -10.51 -15.57
CA CYS A 63 0.36 -10.97 -14.49
C CYS A 63 -0.20 -12.22 -13.80
N THR A 64 0.70 -13.06 -13.35
CA THR A 64 0.38 -14.21 -12.48
C THR A 64 0.02 -13.77 -11.06
N PRO A 65 -0.76 -14.58 -10.30
CA PRO A 65 -1.04 -14.34 -8.88
C PRO A 65 0.22 -14.18 -8.03
N GLY A 66 1.26 -14.97 -8.34
CA GLY A 66 2.58 -14.87 -7.72
C GLY A 66 3.20 -13.48 -7.87
N ARG A 67 3.21 -12.92 -9.09
CA ARG A 67 3.68 -11.54 -9.33
C ARG A 67 2.77 -10.49 -8.69
N ALA A 68 1.46 -10.72 -8.71
CA ALA A 68 0.49 -9.87 -8.04
C ALA A 68 0.66 -9.89 -6.50
N ASN A 69 1.38 -10.89 -5.97
CA ASN A 69 1.57 -11.18 -4.56
C ASN A 69 0.22 -11.44 -3.84
N ILE A 70 -0.69 -12.13 -4.55
CA ILE A 70 -2.04 -12.49 -4.13
C ILE A 70 -2.22 -13.99 -4.37
N PRO A 71 -1.82 -14.85 -3.41
CA PRO A 71 -1.70 -16.29 -3.65
C PRO A 71 -3.00 -17.09 -3.46
N GLY A 72 -4.11 -16.40 -3.22
CA GLY A 72 -5.43 -16.99 -2.94
C GLY A 72 -6.46 -15.92 -2.65
N ILE A 73 -7.73 -16.31 -2.60
CA ILE A 73 -8.82 -15.42 -2.17
C ILE A 73 -8.74 -15.17 -0.66
N ARG A 74 -8.29 -16.16 0.10
CA ARG A 74 -7.89 -16.06 1.50
C ARG A 74 -6.40 -16.40 1.58
N TRP A 75 -5.64 -15.66 2.38
CA TRP A 75 -4.21 -15.88 2.56
C TRP A 75 -3.68 -15.20 3.81
N PHE A 76 -2.44 -15.53 4.18
CA PHE A 76 -1.79 -15.00 5.37
C PHE A 76 -0.40 -14.42 5.08
N ASP A 77 -0.22 -13.15 5.45
CA ASP A 77 1.08 -12.46 5.38
C ASP A 77 1.86 -12.62 6.69
N ARG A 78 2.81 -13.55 6.72
CA ARG A 78 3.70 -13.76 7.87
C ARG A 78 4.61 -12.57 8.17
N THR A 79 4.84 -11.67 7.20
CA THR A 79 5.78 -10.55 7.33
C THR A 79 5.18 -9.33 8.03
N ARG A 80 3.84 -9.28 8.17
CA ARG A 80 3.17 -8.11 8.73
C ARG A 80 3.37 -8.03 10.24
N PRO A 81 3.88 -6.90 10.77
CA PRO A 81 4.10 -6.75 12.20
C PRO A 81 2.79 -6.80 12.97
N THR A 82 2.76 -7.68 13.95
CA THR A 82 1.63 -7.93 14.84
C THR A 82 1.93 -7.23 16.17
N ARG A 83 0.92 -6.57 16.78
CA ARG A 83 1.08 -5.84 18.07
C ARG A 83 0.62 -6.66 19.27
N SER A 84 0.31 -7.92 19.04
CA SER A 84 -0.25 -8.87 19.98
C SER A 84 0.45 -10.21 19.76
N ALA A 85 0.31 -11.16 20.68
CA ALA A 85 0.67 -12.57 20.46
C ALA A 85 -0.17 -13.26 19.33
N PHE A 86 -0.82 -12.46 18.47
CA PHE A 86 -1.82 -12.84 17.47
C PHE A 86 -1.52 -12.19 16.12
N PRO A 87 -1.51 -12.95 15.01
CA PRO A 87 -1.20 -12.39 13.71
C PRO A 87 -2.40 -11.94 12.86
N HIS A 88 -3.47 -11.44 13.49
CA HIS A 88 -4.69 -10.99 12.81
C HIS A 88 -4.48 -9.93 11.70
N ARG A 89 -3.39 -9.15 11.75
CA ARG A 89 -3.08 -8.15 10.72
C ARG A 89 -2.57 -8.75 9.39
N GLY A 90 -2.04 -9.97 9.45
CA GLY A 90 -1.54 -10.72 8.31
C GLY A 90 -2.63 -11.40 7.50
N LEU A 91 -3.76 -11.73 8.13
CA LEU A 91 -4.87 -12.43 7.50
C LEU A 91 -5.56 -11.56 6.44
N ARG A 92 -5.94 -12.19 5.32
CA ARG A 92 -6.73 -11.61 4.24
C ARG A 92 -7.82 -12.58 3.82
N SER A 93 -9.02 -12.02 3.60
CA SER A 93 -10.14 -12.68 2.94
C SER A 93 -10.76 -11.70 1.97
N TYR A 94 -10.69 -11.97 0.68
CA TYR A 94 -11.38 -11.17 -0.33
C TYR A 94 -12.85 -11.55 -0.50
N VAL A 95 -13.31 -12.52 0.29
CA VAL A 95 -14.74 -12.73 0.59
C VAL A 95 -15.11 -11.82 1.75
N GLY A 96 -15.99 -10.84 1.51
CA GLY A 96 -16.50 -9.91 2.52
C GLY A 96 -15.77 -8.55 2.60
N PRO A 97 -15.74 -7.90 3.79
CA PRO A 97 -15.28 -6.50 3.92
C PRO A 97 -13.83 -6.25 3.48
N ASP A 98 -12.99 -7.27 3.58
CA ASP A 98 -11.58 -7.23 3.25
C ASP A 98 -11.30 -7.22 1.75
N ALA A 99 -12.30 -7.51 0.89
CA ALA A 99 -12.21 -7.38 -0.57
C ALA A 99 -11.64 -6.01 -1.01
N ARG A 100 -12.00 -4.94 -0.30
CA ARG A 100 -11.51 -3.57 -0.60
C ARG A 100 -10.01 -3.40 -0.38
N LYS A 101 -9.39 -4.23 0.46
CA LYS A 101 -7.94 -4.18 0.74
C LYS A 101 -7.11 -4.67 -0.45
N LEU A 102 -7.70 -5.48 -1.34
CA LEU A 102 -7.03 -6.03 -2.53
C LEU A 102 -6.37 -4.92 -3.37
N ALA A 103 -7.04 -3.78 -3.55
CA ALA A 103 -6.50 -2.63 -4.28
C ALA A 103 -5.15 -2.10 -3.73
N THR A 104 -4.91 -2.28 -2.43
CA THR A 104 -3.67 -1.87 -1.75
C THR A 104 -2.70 -3.03 -1.47
N ASP A 105 -3.18 -4.27 -1.46
CA ASP A 105 -2.34 -5.45 -1.21
C ASP A 105 -1.50 -5.81 -2.45
N THR A 106 -1.92 -5.43 -3.65
CA THR A 106 -1.13 -5.59 -4.89
C THR A 106 -0.55 -4.29 -5.44
N GLN A 107 0.59 -4.41 -6.14
CA GLN A 107 1.30 -3.30 -6.79
C GLN A 107 1.17 -3.30 -8.32
N VAL A 108 0.49 -4.29 -8.90
CA VAL A 108 0.29 -4.37 -10.36
C VAL A 108 -0.66 -3.28 -10.83
N THR A 109 -0.49 -2.83 -12.07
CA THR A 109 -1.40 -1.90 -12.73
C THR A 109 -2.34 -2.70 -13.61
N THR A 110 -3.64 -2.49 -13.47
CA THR A 110 -4.65 -3.16 -14.31
C THR A 110 -5.00 -2.35 -15.55
N LEU A 111 -5.67 -2.98 -16.53
CA LEU A 111 -6.21 -2.31 -17.72
C LEU A 111 -7.13 -1.13 -17.35
N TYR A 112 -7.82 -1.18 -16.20
CA TYR A 112 -8.72 -0.11 -15.76
C TYR A 112 -8.03 1.23 -15.54
N ALA A 113 -6.71 1.22 -15.26
CA ALA A 113 -5.94 2.43 -15.10
C ALA A 113 -5.87 3.28 -16.40
N ARG A 114 -6.00 2.64 -17.57
CA ARG A 114 -5.67 3.28 -18.86
C ARG A 114 -6.66 3.00 -19.98
N HIS A 115 -7.07 1.74 -20.17
CA HIS A 115 -7.64 1.30 -21.44
C HIS A 115 -8.99 0.60 -21.31
N ALA A 116 -9.28 0.04 -20.14
CA ALA A 116 -10.52 -0.70 -19.91
C ALA A 116 -11.56 0.06 -19.09
N TRP A 117 -12.82 -0.09 -19.48
CA TRP A 117 -13.99 0.29 -18.67
C TRP A 117 -14.54 -0.94 -17.92
N PRO A 118 -14.65 -0.90 -16.58
CA PRO A 118 -15.22 -2.00 -15.80
C PRO A 118 -16.76 -1.92 -15.79
N VAL A 119 -17.41 -2.96 -16.31
CA VAL A 119 -18.87 -3.14 -16.25
C VAL A 119 -19.25 -3.81 -14.92
N SER A 120 -18.54 -4.87 -14.57
CA SER A 120 -18.59 -5.54 -13.27
C SER A 120 -17.23 -6.21 -13.11
N SER A 121 -16.54 -6.00 -12.00
CA SER A 121 -15.22 -6.59 -11.78
C SER A 121 -15.06 -7.00 -10.34
N PRO A 122 -14.58 -8.22 -10.02
CA PRO A 122 -14.23 -8.59 -8.65
C PRO A 122 -13.00 -7.83 -8.13
N ILE A 123 -12.19 -7.25 -9.03
CA ILE A 123 -10.94 -6.58 -8.70
C ILE A 123 -11.14 -5.06 -8.50
N PRO A 124 -10.98 -4.54 -7.26
CA PRO A 124 -11.15 -3.11 -6.99
C PRO A 124 -9.95 -2.23 -7.41
N LYS A 125 -8.89 -2.84 -7.96
CA LYS A 125 -7.64 -2.15 -8.31
C LYS A 125 -7.84 -1.26 -9.54
N ASP A 126 -7.37 -0.02 -9.46
CA ASP A 126 -7.39 1.01 -10.53
C ASP A 126 -8.74 1.30 -11.18
N LEU A 127 -9.85 0.99 -10.49
CA LEU A 127 -11.17 1.37 -10.96
C LEU A 127 -11.26 2.91 -11.14
N PRO A 128 -11.94 3.39 -12.20
CA PRO A 128 -12.05 4.84 -12.50
C PRO A 128 -12.84 5.64 -11.45
N LYS A 129 -13.57 4.94 -10.57
CA LYS A 129 -14.27 5.53 -9.41
C LYS A 129 -13.81 4.81 -8.14
N ARG A 130 -13.90 5.48 -6.99
CA ARG A 130 -13.58 4.89 -5.67
C ARG A 130 -14.58 3.77 -5.32
N GLY A 131 -14.34 2.58 -5.87
CA GLY A 131 -15.10 1.36 -5.62
C GLY A 131 -16.36 1.19 -6.48
N GLU A 132 -16.93 -0.01 -6.43
CA GLU A 132 -18.20 -0.38 -7.06
C GLU A 132 -19.28 -0.70 -6.01
N LEU A 133 -19.64 0.26 -5.15
CA LEU A 133 -20.60 0.01 -4.05
C LEU A 133 -21.92 -0.62 -4.50
N SER A 134 -22.41 -0.26 -5.70
CA SER A 134 -23.63 -0.86 -6.25
C SER A 134 -23.44 -2.31 -6.70
N ARG A 135 -22.23 -2.72 -7.09
CA ARG A 135 -21.90 -4.13 -7.35
C ARG A 135 -21.85 -4.86 -6.01
N ASP A 136 -21.09 -4.34 -5.04
CA ASP A 136 -20.96 -4.93 -3.70
C ASP A 136 -22.32 -5.24 -3.08
N LEU A 137 -23.24 -4.27 -3.17
CA LEU A 137 -24.58 -4.41 -2.62
C LEU A 137 -25.41 -5.47 -3.36
N VAL A 138 -25.36 -5.48 -4.69
CA VAL A 138 -26.13 -6.43 -5.51
C VAL A 138 -25.59 -7.84 -5.35
N TRP A 139 -24.28 -8.03 -5.36
CA TRP A 139 -23.66 -9.34 -5.15
C TRP A 139 -23.91 -9.86 -3.74
N ALA A 140 -23.77 -9.01 -2.71
CA ALA A 140 -24.12 -9.41 -1.34
C ALA A 140 -25.60 -9.80 -1.22
N THR A 141 -26.50 -9.05 -1.85
CA THR A 141 -27.94 -9.38 -1.84
C THR A 141 -28.21 -10.67 -2.60
N ALA A 142 -27.59 -10.87 -3.76
CA ALA A 142 -27.73 -12.06 -4.58
C ALA A 142 -27.22 -13.31 -3.85
N HIS A 143 -26.09 -13.22 -3.15
CA HIS A 143 -25.55 -14.30 -2.33
C HIS A 143 -26.55 -14.78 -1.26
N PHE A 144 -27.22 -13.87 -0.55
CA PHE A 144 -28.21 -14.22 0.48
C PHE A 144 -29.61 -14.61 -0.04
N THR A 145 -29.92 -14.31 -1.30
CA THR A 145 -31.26 -14.55 -1.89
C THR A 145 -31.24 -15.55 -3.05
N HIS A 146 -30.06 -15.99 -3.47
CA HIS A 146 -29.78 -16.79 -4.67
C HIS A 146 -30.34 -16.17 -5.96
N ARG A 147 -30.50 -14.84 -5.99
CA ARG A 147 -31.03 -14.07 -7.12
C ARG A 147 -29.90 -13.51 -7.99
N TRP A 148 -28.99 -14.38 -8.43
CA TRP A 148 -27.84 -14.02 -9.26
C TRP A 148 -28.22 -13.51 -10.66
N ASP A 149 -29.44 -13.81 -11.12
CA ASP A 149 -30.06 -13.21 -12.30
C ASP A 149 -30.09 -11.66 -12.25
N HIS A 150 -30.22 -11.07 -11.06
CA HIS A 150 -30.15 -9.61 -10.90
C HIS A 150 -28.73 -9.06 -11.05
N ALA A 151 -27.70 -9.82 -10.66
CA ALA A 151 -26.31 -9.44 -10.84
C ALA A 151 -25.97 -9.37 -12.33
N ASP A 152 -26.38 -10.39 -13.10
CA ASP A 152 -26.19 -10.45 -14.54
C ASP A 152 -26.94 -9.35 -15.28
N ARG A 153 -28.24 -9.15 -15.00
CA ARG A 153 -29.01 -8.06 -15.62
C ARG A 153 -28.38 -6.70 -15.37
N ARG A 154 -27.79 -6.48 -14.19
CA ARG A 154 -27.05 -5.26 -13.89
C ARG A 154 -25.77 -5.17 -14.72
N THR A 155 -25.01 -6.27 -14.84
CA THR A 155 -23.84 -6.35 -15.73
C THR A 155 -24.24 -6.02 -17.16
N SER A 156 -25.25 -6.67 -17.74
CA SER A 156 -25.76 -6.39 -19.09
C SER A 156 -26.24 -4.93 -19.27
N TRP A 157 -27.00 -4.39 -18.31
CA TRP A 157 -27.41 -2.98 -18.37
C TRP A 157 -26.22 -2.03 -18.41
N LYS A 158 -25.19 -2.28 -17.60
CA LYS A 158 -23.96 -1.49 -17.61
C LYS A 158 -23.12 -1.72 -18.86
N LEU A 159 -23.13 -2.93 -19.42
CA LEU A 159 -22.42 -3.28 -20.64
C LEU A 159 -22.89 -2.40 -21.79
N GLY A 160 -24.20 -2.30 -22.02
CA GLY A 160 -24.74 -1.40 -23.05
C GLY A 160 -24.28 0.06 -22.87
N ARG A 161 -24.25 0.57 -21.63
CA ARG A 161 -23.75 1.93 -21.33
C ARG A 161 -22.23 2.09 -21.43
N ALA A 162 -21.50 0.99 -21.39
CA ALA A 162 -20.05 0.97 -21.50
C ALA A 162 -19.61 1.08 -22.97
N LEU A 163 -20.48 0.70 -23.92
CA LEU A 163 -20.25 0.89 -25.35
C LEU A 163 -20.13 2.37 -25.74
N ASP A 164 -20.77 3.28 -24.98
CA ASP A 164 -20.64 4.74 -25.18
C ASP A 164 -19.44 5.36 -24.45
N LYS A 165 -18.51 4.55 -23.92
CA LYS A 165 -17.37 5.05 -23.14
C LYS A 165 -16.14 5.19 -24.02
N ASP A 166 -15.41 6.27 -23.78
CA ASP A 166 -14.11 6.55 -24.39
C ASP A 166 -13.00 5.69 -23.77
N ARG A 167 -13.11 4.37 -23.98
CA ARG A 167 -12.16 3.33 -23.57
C ARG A 167 -12.15 2.25 -24.63
N ALA A 168 -10.97 1.86 -25.10
CA ALA A 168 -10.82 0.86 -26.15
C ALA A 168 -11.29 -0.55 -25.74
N ILE A 169 -11.28 -0.84 -24.43
CA ILE A 169 -11.66 -2.15 -23.88
C ILE A 169 -12.86 -1.98 -22.95
N VAL A 170 -13.85 -2.86 -23.07
CA VAL A 170 -14.92 -3.03 -22.07
C VAL A 170 -14.76 -4.41 -21.43
N PHE A 171 -14.74 -4.46 -20.09
CA PHE A 171 -14.56 -5.70 -19.34
C PHE A 171 -15.80 -5.99 -18.50
N ALA A 172 -16.48 -7.09 -18.78
CA ALA A 172 -17.73 -7.49 -18.15
C ALA A 172 -17.62 -8.87 -17.50
N VAL A 173 -18.14 -9.00 -16.28
CA VAL A 173 -18.14 -10.24 -15.50
C VAL A 173 -19.57 -10.62 -15.14
N PHE A 174 -19.93 -11.86 -15.49
CA PHE A 174 -21.22 -12.48 -15.21
C PHE A 174 -21.01 -13.63 -14.21
N PRO A 175 -21.40 -13.46 -12.93
CA PRO A 175 -21.10 -14.42 -11.86
C PRO A 175 -22.10 -15.59 -11.73
N SER A 176 -23.21 -15.57 -12.46
CA SER A 176 -24.33 -16.47 -12.15
C SER A 176 -24.06 -17.95 -12.37
N VAL A 177 -23.26 -18.33 -13.37
CA VAL A 177 -22.93 -19.74 -13.65
C VAL A 177 -22.18 -20.36 -12.47
N ASP A 178 -21.11 -19.70 -12.00
CA ASP A 178 -20.37 -20.11 -10.81
C ASP A 178 -21.25 -20.16 -9.57
N GLU A 179 -21.91 -19.04 -9.23
CA GLU A 179 -22.62 -18.92 -7.96
C GLU A 179 -23.87 -19.82 -7.87
N LEU A 180 -24.54 -20.08 -9.00
CA LEU A 180 -25.62 -21.08 -9.06
C LEU A 180 -25.06 -22.51 -9.07
N GLY A 181 -23.87 -22.74 -9.63
CA GLY A 181 -23.14 -23.99 -9.50
C GLY A 181 -22.81 -24.29 -8.04
N HIS A 182 -22.21 -23.34 -7.33
CA HIS A 182 -21.95 -23.45 -5.88
C HIS A 182 -23.23 -23.73 -5.10
N THR A 183 -24.35 -23.09 -5.43
CA THR A 183 -25.59 -23.24 -4.64
C THR A 183 -26.40 -24.50 -4.98
N PHE A 184 -26.37 -24.99 -6.22
CA PHE A 184 -27.30 -26.03 -6.69
C PHE A 184 -26.64 -27.19 -7.44
N GLY A 185 -25.33 -27.13 -7.68
CA GLY A 185 -24.59 -28.08 -8.50
C GLY A 185 -24.73 -27.79 -10.00
N LEU A 186 -23.70 -28.19 -10.75
CA LEU A 186 -23.67 -28.21 -12.21
C LEU A 186 -24.63 -29.23 -12.81
N ALA A 187 -24.95 -30.30 -12.07
CA ALA A 187 -25.98 -31.26 -12.44
C ALA A 187 -27.40 -30.66 -12.47
N SER A 188 -27.62 -29.49 -11.85
CA SER A 188 -28.89 -28.79 -11.93
C SER A 188 -29.04 -28.01 -13.24
N GLU A 189 -30.29 -27.75 -13.65
CA GLU A 189 -30.57 -26.92 -14.84
C GLU A 189 -30.24 -25.43 -14.64
N ARG A 190 -29.85 -24.99 -13.42
CA ARG A 190 -29.72 -23.56 -13.11
C ARG A 190 -28.49 -22.91 -13.77
N PRO A 191 -27.27 -23.49 -13.72
CA PRO A 191 -26.13 -22.94 -14.47
C PRO A 191 -26.36 -22.92 -15.98
N ARG A 192 -27.05 -23.94 -16.52
CA ARG A 192 -27.45 -24.00 -17.94
C ARG A 192 -28.36 -22.85 -18.32
N ALA A 193 -29.47 -22.70 -17.60
CA ALA A 193 -30.42 -21.60 -17.82
C ALA A 193 -29.76 -20.21 -17.62
N ALA A 194 -28.78 -20.10 -16.73
CA ALA A 194 -28.01 -18.87 -16.54
C ALA A 194 -27.14 -18.55 -17.77
N LEU A 195 -26.48 -19.54 -18.37
CA LEU A 195 -25.70 -19.35 -19.59
C LEU A 195 -26.59 -18.95 -20.79
N GLU A 196 -27.78 -19.56 -20.94
CA GLU A 196 -28.78 -19.16 -21.95
C GLU A 196 -29.24 -17.72 -21.76
N GLU A 197 -29.48 -17.32 -20.51
CA GLU A 197 -29.89 -15.96 -20.18
C GLU A 197 -28.76 -14.94 -20.40
N ILE A 198 -27.50 -15.32 -20.13
CA ILE A 198 -26.32 -14.53 -20.48
C ILE A 198 -26.22 -14.37 -22.01
N ASP A 199 -26.40 -15.43 -22.80
CA ASP A 199 -26.43 -15.36 -24.27
C ASP A 199 -27.47 -14.35 -24.76
N ARG A 200 -28.71 -14.46 -24.26
CA ARG A 200 -29.80 -13.54 -24.60
C ARG A 200 -29.46 -12.09 -24.24
N GLN A 201 -28.86 -11.87 -23.07
CA GLN A 201 -28.44 -10.55 -22.62
C GLN A 201 -27.27 -9.98 -23.42
N LEU A 202 -26.34 -10.82 -23.87
CA LEU A 202 -25.24 -10.40 -24.73
C LEU A 202 -25.75 -10.07 -26.13
N ALA A 203 -26.67 -10.88 -26.68
CA ALA A 203 -27.34 -10.58 -27.95
C ALA A 203 -27.98 -9.18 -27.91
N GLU A 204 -28.79 -8.91 -26.88
CA GLU A 204 -29.48 -7.63 -26.71
C GLU A 204 -28.53 -6.42 -26.69
N LYS A 205 -27.29 -6.58 -26.22
CA LYS A 205 -26.34 -5.47 -26.08
C LYS A 205 -25.28 -5.41 -27.17
N LEU A 206 -24.94 -6.53 -27.79
CA LEU A 206 -23.76 -6.67 -28.66
C LEU A 206 -24.10 -7.12 -30.09
N GLU A 207 -25.36 -7.35 -30.44
CA GLU A 207 -25.74 -7.72 -31.82
C GLU A 207 -25.27 -6.70 -32.86
N GLY A 208 -25.38 -5.40 -32.56
CA GLY A 208 -24.86 -4.31 -33.40
C GLY A 208 -23.41 -3.92 -33.14
N PHE A 209 -22.67 -4.62 -32.27
CA PHE A 209 -21.29 -4.28 -31.94
C PHE A 209 -20.32 -4.93 -32.94
N GLU A 210 -19.67 -4.11 -33.76
CA GLU A 210 -18.75 -4.55 -34.82
C GLU A 210 -17.34 -4.91 -34.32
N GLY A 211 -16.99 -4.52 -33.09
CA GLY A 211 -15.68 -4.80 -32.51
C GLY A 211 -15.45 -6.28 -32.14
N GLY A 212 -14.25 -6.54 -31.63
CA GLY A 212 -13.85 -7.87 -31.17
C GLY A 212 -14.59 -8.27 -29.89
N ILE A 213 -15.01 -9.53 -29.80
CA ILE A 213 -15.57 -10.11 -28.58
C ILE A 213 -14.69 -11.29 -28.17
N LEU A 214 -14.21 -11.26 -26.93
CA LEU A 214 -13.46 -12.33 -26.30
C LEU A 214 -14.24 -12.79 -25.07
N LEU A 215 -14.64 -14.06 -25.04
CA LEU A 215 -15.31 -14.68 -23.91
C LEU A 215 -14.43 -15.80 -23.33
N SER A 216 -14.30 -15.83 -22.01
CA SER A 216 -13.61 -16.90 -21.30
C SER A 216 -14.16 -17.06 -19.87
N ALA A 217 -13.53 -17.92 -19.09
CA ALA A 217 -13.74 -18.06 -17.66
C ALA A 217 -12.42 -17.82 -16.92
N ASP A 218 -12.49 -17.45 -15.66
CA ASP A 218 -11.32 -17.34 -14.79
C ASP A 218 -10.90 -18.70 -14.23
N HIS A 219 -11.85 -19.62 -14.03
CA HIS A 219 -11.61 -21.01 -13.64
C HIS A 219 -12.68 -21.96 -14.18
N GLY A 220 -12.41 -23.26 -14.09
CA GLY A 220 -13.42 -24.30 -14.27
C GLY A 220 -14.18 -24.56 -12.97
N LEU A 221 -15.10 -25.53 -12.98
CA LEU A 221 -15.97 -25.85 -11.86
C LEU A 221 -16.38 -27.32 -11.94
N THR A 222 -16.43 -28.02 -10.81
CA THR A 222 -16.91 -29.41 -10.72
C THR A 222 -17.94 -29.55 -9.60
N ASP A 223 -18.85 -30.51 -9.72
CA ASP A 223 -19.80 -30.84 -8.64
C ASP A 223 -19.05 -31.28 -7.37
N THR A 224 -19.63 -31.00 -6.21
CA THR A 224 -19.11 -31.37 -4.89
C THR A 224 -20.19 -32.08 -4.10
N ASP A 225 -19.87 -33.27 -3.60
CA ASP A 225 -20.73 -34.08 -2.73
C ASP A 225 -20.08 -34.42 -1.38
N THR A 226 -18.78 -34.15 -1.24
CA THR A 226 -17.97 -34.52 -0.09
C THR A 226 -17.29 -33.30 0.51
N HIS A 227 -17.45 -33.10 1.82
CA HIS A 227 -16.92 -31.96 2.57
C HIS A 227 -15.83 -32.39 3.57
N LEU A 228 -14.58 -32.05 3.27
CA LEU A 228 -13.43 -32.41 4.09
C LEU A 228 -12.98 -31.23 4.96
N ASP A 229 -13.16 -31.31 6.28
CA ASP A 229 -12.71 -30.27 7.23
C ASP A 229 -11.16 -30.26 7.35
N LEU A 230 -10.48 -29.68 6.37
CA LEU A 230 -9.03 -29.57 6.32
C LEU A 230 -8.49 -28.83 7.55
N ARG A 231 -9.21 -27.83 8.05
CA ARG A 231 -8.82 -27.12 9.27
C ARG A 231 -8.82 -28.05 10.47
N GLY A 232 -9.84 -28.88 10.65
CA GLY A 232 -9.91 -29.87 11.72
C GLY A 232 -8.78 -30.90 11.63
N ILE A 233 -8.47 -31.37 10.43
CA ILE A 233 -7.37 -32.31 10.15
C ILE A 233 -6.01 -31.69 10.50
N VAL A 234 -5.73 -30.48 9.99
CA VAL A 234 -4.48 -29.76 10.30
C VAL A 234 -4.40 -29.46 11.79
N GLU A 235 -5.52 -29.12 12.45
CA GLU A 235 -5.55 -28.86 13.88
C GLU A 235 -5.24 -30.08 14.74
N ALA A 236 -5.75 -31.25 14.35
CA ALA A 236 -5.45 -32.50 15.03
C ALA A 236 -3.95 -32.84 14.97
N ARG A 237 -3.26 -32.46 13.90
CA ARG A 237 -1.84 -32.74 13.66
C ARG A 237 -0.89 -31.68 14.22
N GLU A 238 -1.18 -30.41 13.98
CA GLU A 238 -0.29 -29.27 14.24
C GLU A 238 -0.68 -28.44 15.47
N GLY A 239 -1.82 -28.77 16.08
CA GLY A 239 -2.39 -28.01 17.19
C GLY A 239 -3.21 -26.81 16.73
N THR A 240 -3.40 -25.83 17.62
CA THR A 240 -4.35 -24.73 17.41
C THR A 240 -4.24 -24.10 16.02
N THR A 241 -5.31 -24.18 15.24
CA THR A 241 -5.33 -23.73 13.83
C THR A 241 -6.41 -22.69 13.60
N ILE A 242 -6.05 -21.62 12.89
CA ILE A 242 -6.99 -20.58 12.41
C ILE A 242 -7.39 -20.89 10.97
N ALA A 243 -8.68 -20.75 10.69
CA ALA A 243 -9.24 -20.68 9.35
C ALA A 243 -10.37 -19.65 9.33
N PHE A 244 -10.80 -19.21 8.15
CA PHE A 244 -12.00 -18.37 8.04
C PHE A 244 -13.27 -19.22 8.19
N PRO A 245 -14.36 -18.71 8.79
CA PRO A 245 -14.49 -17.40 9.46
C PRO A 245 -13.95 -17.40 10.91
N LEU A 246 -13.52 -18.55 11.45
CA LEU A 246 -13.06 -18.73 12.83
C LEU A 246 -11.64 -18.19 13.10
N ILE A 247 -11.49 -16.87 13.07
CA ILE A 247 -10.19 -16.18 13.19
C ILE A 247 -9.78 -15.75 14.61
N THR A 248 -10.50 -16.21 15.64
CA THR A 248 -10.38 -15.69 17.03
C THR A 248 -9.54 -16.56 17.96
N LYS A 249 -8.99 -17.68 17.48
CA LYS A 249 -8.25 -18.64 18.33
C LYS A 249 -6.94 -18.07 18.88
N ARG A 250 -6.59 -18.55 20.09
CA ARG A 250 -5.40 -18.10 20.82
C ARG A 250 -4.14 -18.91 20.45
N LEU A 251 -2.98 -18.26 20.29
CA LEU A 251 -1.66 -18.86 19.97
C LEU A 251 -1.71 -19.95 18.88
N PRO A 252 -2.11 -19.60 17.63
CA PRO A 252 -2.18 -20.58 16.56
C PRO A 252 -0.79 -21.07 16.14
N HIS A 253 -0.68 -22.37 15.90
CA HIS A 253 0.49 -23.03 15.33
C HIS A 253 0.42 -23.17 13.81
N ALA A 254 -0.80 -23.17 13.26
CA ALA A 254 -1.08 -23.21 11.84
C ALA A 254 -2.19 -22.21 11.43
N VAL A 255 -2.19 -21.84 10.15
CA VAL A 255 -3.26 -21.09 9.49
C VAL A 255 -3.64 -21.83 8.22
N VAL A 256 -4.92 -22.09 8.03
CA VAL A 256 -5.50 -22.67 6.81
C VAL A 256 -6.32 -21.59 6.12
N CYS A 257 -6.04 -21.37 4.85
CA CYS A 257 -6.65 -20.35 4.02
C CYS A 257 -7.18 -20.97 2.73
N GLU A 258 -8.43 -21.44 2.75
CA GLU A 258 -9.11 -22.00 1.58
C GLU A 258 -9.29 -20.94 0.48
N SER A 259 -9.26 -21.39 -0.78
CA SER A 259 -9.52 -20.60 -1.97
C SER A 259 -10.27 -21.44 -2.99
N GLY A 260 -11.49 -21.03 -3.34
CA GLY A 260 -12.40 -21.80 -4.21
C GLY A 260 -12.90 -23.12 -3.63
N ASN A 261 -12.60 -23.38 -2.35
CA ASN A 261 -12.82 -24.61 -1.59
C ASN A 261 -12.12 -25.87 -2.12
N GLY A 262 -11.71 -25.92 -3.38
CA GLY A 262 -10.88 -27.01 -3.92
C GLY A 262 -9.38 -26.85 -3.67
N MET A 263 -8.94 -25.70 -3.13
CA MET A 263 -7.53 -25.47 -2.78
C MET A 263 -7.40 -24.71 -1.46
N ALA A 264 -6.33 -24.95 -0.71
CA ALA A 264 -5.99 -24.17 0.47
C ALA A 264 -4.49 -23.86 0.58
N ASN A 265 -4.18 -22.62 0.96
CA ASN A 265 -2.86 -22.27 1.48
C ASN A 265 -2.78 -22.72 2.96
N VAL A 266 -1.80 -23.54 3.30
CA VAL A 266 -1.50 -23.93 4.69
C VAL A 266 -0.19 -23.28 5.11
N TYR A 267 -0.22 -22.61 6.25
CA TYR A 267 0.93 -21.93 6.84
C TYR A 267 1.22 -22.54 8.20
N LEU A 268 2.49 -22.80 8.48
CA LEU A 268 2.97 -23.28 9.77
C LEU A 268 3.87 -22.23 10.42
N SER A 269 3.76 -22.10 11.73
CA SER A 269 4.70 -21.30 12.53
C SER A 269 6.06 -21.98 12.59
N GLY A 270 7.17 -21.24 12.52
CA GLY A 270 8.50 -21.78 12.85
C GLY A 270 8.68 -21.97 14.36
N ASP A 271 9.81 -22.53 14.76
CA ASP A 271 10.13 -22.85 16.16
C ASP A 271 10.18 -21.58 17.04
N GLU A 272 10.66 -20.47 16.48
CA GLU A 272 10.69 -19.15 17.14
C GLU A 272 9.43 -18.30 16.83
N GLY A 273 8.42 -18.90 16.18
CA GLY A 273 7.13 -18.30 15.86
C GLY A 273 6.96 -17.88 14.40
N TRP A 274 5.91 -17.09 14.14
CA TRP A 274 5.43 -16.77 12.77
C TRP A 274 6.39 -15.95 11.90
N ALA A 275 7.42 -15.33 12.50
CA ALA A 275 8.45 -14.61 11.73
C ALA A 275 9.41 -15.55 11.00
N GLN A 276 9.51 -16.80 11.46
CA GLN A 276 10.35 -17.84 10.90
C GLN A 276 9.50 -18.78 10.03
N GLN A 277 10.11 -19.34 8.97
CA GLN A 277 9.50 -20.43 8.22
C GLN A 277 9.62 -21.75 9.01
N PRO A 278 8.67 -22.69 8.84
CA PRO A 278 8.81 -24.04 9.39
C PRO A 278 10.00 -24.77 8.74
N SER A 279 10.50 -25.82 9.39
CA SER A 279 11.46 -26.71 8.77
C SER A 279 10.84 -27.47 7.59
N VAL A 280 11.66 -27.81 6.60
CA VAL A 280 11.21 -28.55 5.42
C VAL A 280 10.70 -29.94 5.82
N GLU A 281 11.33 -30.57 6.81
CA GLU A 281 10.93 -31.86 7.36
C GLU A 281 9.52 -31.81 7.95
N ARG A 282 9.17 -30.73 8.65
CA ARG A 282 7.83 -30.54 9.20
C ARG A 282 6.78 -30.39 8.09
N CYS A 283 7.09 -29.62 7.05
CA CYS A 283 6.20 -29.48 5.90
C CYS A 283 6.01 -30.80 5.15
N ARG A 284 7.10 -31.54 4.89
CA ARG A 284 7.04 -32.87 4.26
C ARG A 284 6.28 -33.88 5.13
N ALA A 285 6.44 -33.84 6.44
CA ALA A 285 5.70 -34.72 7.36
C ALA A 285 4.19 -34.44 7.35
N LEU A 286 3.78 -33.17 7.34
CA LEU A 286 2.37 -32.82 7.19
C LEU A 286 1.84 -33.18 5.81
N ALA A 287 2.61 -32.95 4.74
CA ALA A 287 2.23 -33.32 3.38
C ALA A 287 2.00 -34.84 3.24
N GLY A 288 2.91 -35.66 3.78
CA GLY A 288 2.74 -37.12 3.79
C GLY A 288 1.44 -37.54 4.48
N HIS A 289 1.15 -36.97 5.66
CA HIS A 289 -0.09 -37.27 6.39
C HIS A 289 -1.35 -36.83 5.64
N LEU A 290 -1.35 -35.62 5.08
CA LEU A 290 -2.51 -35.10 4.35
C LEU A 290 -2.79 -35.91 3.06
N LEU A 291 -1.76 -36.43 2.40
CA LEU A 291 -1.91 -37.21 1.16
C LEU A 291 -2.49 -38.62 1.40
N GLU A 292 -2.41 -39.14 2.63
CA GLU A 292 -3.06 -40.39 3.04
C GLU A 292 -4.59 -40.24 3.14
N ILE A 293 -5.10 -39.01 3.20
CA ILE A 293 -6.52 -38.72 3.37
C ILE A 293 -7.23 -38.82 2.01
N GLU A 294 -8.31 -39.59 1.98
CA GLU A 294 -9.21 -39.67 0.83
C GLU A 294 -9.82 -38.30 0.54
N GLY A 295 -9.80 -37.89 -0.73
CA GLY A 295 -10.24 -36.56 -1.15
C GLY A 295 -9.14 -35.50 -1.29
N ILE A 296 -7.88 -35.81 -0.92
CA ILE A 296 -6.71 -34.97 -1.24
C ILE A 296 -6.02 -35.50 -2.50
N ASP A 297 -6.00 -34.69 -3.58
CA ASP A 297 -5.38 -35.04 -4.86
C ASP A 297 -3.87 -34.83 -4.84
N SER A 298 -3.45 -33.63 -4.40
CA SER A 298 -2.06 -33.23 -4.47
C SER A 298 -1.70 -32.15 -3.46
N ILE A 299 -0.42 -32.12 -3.08
CA ILE A 299 0.13 -31.15 -2.14
C ILE A 299 1.41 -30.58 -2.74
N ALA A 300 1.43 -29.28 -2.99
CA ALA A 300 2.63 -28.59 -3.43
C ALA A 300 3.36 -27.96 -2.24
N LEU A 301 4.68 -28.07 -2.23
CA LEU A 301 5.56 -27.57 -1.19
C LEU A 301 6.60 -26.65 -1.81
N ARG A 302 7.02 -25.63 -1.05
CA ARG A 302 8.17 -24.83 -1.41
C ARG A 302 9.43 -25.70 -1.41
N GLY A 303 10.18 -25.69 -2.51
CA GLY A 303 11.44 -26.42 -2.61
C GLY A 303 12.57 -25.76 -1.81
N GLU A 304 13.61 -26.54 -1.50
CA GLU A 304 14.80 -26.05 -0.78
C GLU A 304 15.58 -24.99 -1.57
N ALA A 305 15.61 -25.13 -2.90
CA ALA A 305 16.22 -24.15 -3.77
C ALA A 305 15.22 -23.00 -4.08
N PRO A 306 15.69 -21.75 -4.22
CA PRO A 306 14.85 -20.64 -4.66
C PRO A 306 14.15 -20.97 -5.99
N ASP A 307 12.93 -20.46 -6.15
CA ASP A 307 12.14 -20.62 -7.38
C ASP A 307 11.84 -22.10 -7.77
N THR A 308 11.90 -23.03 -6.81
CA THR A 308 11.54 -24.45 -6.97
C THR A 308 10.41 -24.89 -6.04
N ALA A 309 9.75 -25.98 -6.41
CA ALA A 309 8.67 -26.60 -5.64
C ALA A 309 8.68 -28.12 -5.79
N GLU A 310 8.14 -28.82 -4.80
CA GLU A 310 7.80 -30.24 -4.88
C GLU A 310 6.28 -30.37 -5.06
N LEU A 311 5.85 -31.37 -5.85
CA LEU A 311 4.45 -31.75 -5.97
C LEU A 311 4.30 -33.20 -5.50
N TRP A 312 3.56 -33.39 -4.42
CA TRP A 312 3.30 -34.70 -3.82
C TRP A 312 1.94 -35.19 -4.27
N THR A 313 1.90 -36.38 -4.84
CA THR A 313 0.68 -37.04 -5.33
C THR A 313 0.71 -38.51 -4.92
N ARG A 314 -0.42 -39.22 -5.00
CA ARG A 314 -0.45 -40.68 -4.73
C ARG A 314 0.46 -41.50 -5.65
N ARG A 315 0.85 -40.95 -6.81
CA ARG A 315 1.80 -41.57 -7.75
C ARG A 315 3.25 -41.43 -7.30
N GLY A 316 3.54 -40.47 -6.42
CA GLY A 316 4.87 -40.15 -5.92
C GLY A 316 5.14 -38.65 -5.92
N VAL A 317 6.39 -38.29 -5.64
CA VAL A 317 6.86 -36.91 -5.51
C VAL A 317 7.53 -36.46 -6.80
N GLY A 318 7.10 -35.33 -7.35
CA GLY A 318 7.75 -34.64 -8.45
C GLY A 318 8.39 -33.33 -8.01
N ARG A 319 9.31 -32.81 -8.83
CA ARG A 319 9.99 -31.54 -8.64
C ARG A 319 9.78 -30.64 -9.85
N VAL A 320 9.56 -29.36 -9.58
CA VAL A 320 9.45 -28.32 -10.60
C VAL A 320 10.20 -27.07 -10.19
N GLY A 321 10.52 -26.23 -11.14
CA GLY A 321 11.05 -24.91 -10.83
C GLY A 321 11.60 -24.18 -12.03
N PHE A 322 12.24 -23.05 -11.76
CA PHE A 322 12.89 -22.21 -12.77
C PHE A 322 14.37 -22.05 -12.48
N THR A 323 15.22 -22.38 -13.46
CA THR A 323 16.68 -22.19 -13.40
C THR A 323 17.13 -21.20 -14.47
N GLU A 324 18.42 -20.90 -14.55
CA GLU A 324 18.97 -20.09 -15.65
C GLU A 324 18.70 -20.71 -17.03
N ALA A 325 18.60 -22.04 -17.11
CA ALA A 325 18.35 -22.78 -18.33
C ALA A 325 16.86 -22.84 -18.74
N GLY A 326 15.95 -22.40 -17.86
CA GLY A 326 14.50 -22.43 -18.08
C GLY A 326 13.73 -23.18 -17.00
N LEU A 327 12.48 -23.50 -17.30
CA LEU A 327 11.64 -24.35 -16.45
C LEU A 327 12.07 -25.81 -16.55
N PHE A 328 11.92 -26.52 -15.44
CA PHE A 328 12.05 -27.97 -15.39
C PHE A 328 10.84 -28.60 -14.67
N GLN A 329 10.59 -29.87 -15.00
CA GLN A 329 9.59 -30.74 -14.41
C GLN A 329 10.11 -32.18 -14.45
N GLU A 330 10.13 -32.86 -13.30
CA GLU A 330 10.64 -34.23 -13.19
C GLU A 330 9.94 -35.02 -12.07
N GLY A 331 10.00 -36.35 -12.16
CA GLY A 331 9.52 -37.26 -11.13
C GLY A 331 8.10 -37.80 -11.35
N PRO A 332 7.71 -38.82 -10.57
CA PRO A 332 6.49 -39.61 -10.78
C PRO A 332 5.16 -38.88 -10.57
N ALA A 333 5.15 -37.65 -10.04
CA ALA A 333 3.93 -36.85 -9.94
C ALA A 333 3.42 -36.39 -11.32
N PHE A 334 4.27 -36.39 -12.34
CA PHE A 334 4.01 -35.84 -13.67
C PHE A 334 3.94 -36.94 -14.74
N GLY A 335 3.16 -36.68 -15.79
CA GLY A 335 3.12 -37.53 -16.99
C GLY A 335 4.29 -37.25 -17.93
N THR A 336 4.78 -36.01 -17.95
CA THR A 336 5.86 -35.55 -18.82
C THR A 336 6.99 -34.94 -18.00
N ALA A 337 8.24 -35.24 -18.38
CA ALA A 337 9.43 -34.64 -17.77
C ALA A 337 10.21 -33.81 -18.81
N PHE A 338 10.80 -32.71 -18.35
CA PHE A 338 11.69 -31.86 -19.15
C PHE A 338 12.67 -31.11 -18.23
N GLU A 339 13.92 -30.98 -18.65
CA GLU A 339 14.96 -30.33 -17.83
C GLU A 339 15.15 -28.85 -18.18
N ARG A 340 14.80 -28.44 -19.41
CA ARG A 340 15.05 -27.10 -19.95
C ARG A 340 13.95 -26.72 -20.95
N ALA A 341 12.94 -26.01 -20.47
CA ALA A 341 11.86 -25.52 -21.30
C ALA A 341 11.66 -24.01 -21.13
N THR A 342 11.36 -23.32 -22.23
CA THR A 342 10.74 -21.99 -22.14
C THR A 342 9.34 -22.13 -21.53
N PRO A 343 8.76 -21.08 -20.93
CA PRO A 343 7.37 -21.15 -20.45
C PRO A 343 6.36 -21.64 -21.49
N GLN A 344 6.52 -21.27 -22.76
CA GLN A 344 5.62 -21.77 -23.82
C GLN A 344 5.86 -23.25 -24.12
N ALA A 345 7.11 -23.69 -24.19
CA ALA A 345 7.43 -25.11 -24.42
C ALA A 345 6.98 -25.98 -23.24
N ALA A 346 7.13 -25.50 -22.00
CA ALA A 346 6.65 -26.21 -20.81
C ALA A 346 5.13 -26.42 -20.85
N LEU A 347 4.37 -25.40 -21.27
CA LEU A 347 2.93 -25.54 -21.50
C LEU A 347 2.64 -26.55 -22.60
N GLN A 348 3.35 -26.49 -23.73
CA GLN A 348 3.17 -27.44 -24.84
C GLN A 348 3.36 -28.89 -24.38
N HIS A 349 4.35 -29.16 -23.53
CA HIS A 349 4.65 -30.50 -23.03
C HIS A 349 3.66 -31.02 -21.99
N SER A 350 3.05 -30.11 -21.21
CA SER A 350 2.21 -30.44 -20.06
C SER A 350 0.73 -30.11 -20.26
N ALA A 351 0.35 -29.58 -21.42
CA ALA A 351 -1.00 -29.10 -21.70
C ALA A 351 -2.06 -30.18 -21.50
N ASP A 352 -1.76 -31.45 -21.72
CA ASP A 352 -2.68 -32.59 -21.61
C ASP A 352 -2.51 -33.40 -20.30
N GLU A 353 -1.67 -32.92 -19.38
CA GLU A 353 -1.50 -33.57 -18.08
C GLU A 353 -2.70 -33.35 -17.15
N TRP A 354 -2.74 -34.17 -16.10
CA TRP A 354 -3.69 -34.06 -14.99
C TRP A 354 -3.56 -32.72 -14.24
N HIS A 355 -2.32 -32.23 -14.11
CA HIS A 355 -1.94 -30.95 -13.51
C HIS A 355 -1.29 -30.08 -14.60
N PRO A 356 -2.08 -29.49 -15.51
CA PRO A 356 -1.53 -28.81 -16.66
C PRO A 356 -0.69 -27.59 -16.23
N ASP A 357 0.45 -27.41 -16.89
CA ASP A 357 1.36 -26.27 -16.66
C ASP A 357 1.87 -26.09 -15.21
N ALA A 358 1.89 -27.19 -14.44
CA ALA A 358 2.27 -27.17 -13.03
C ALA A 358 3.62 -26.51 -12.77
N ALA A 359 4.63 -26.75 -13.62
CA ALA A 359 5.94 -26.15 -13.45
C ALA A 359 5.92 -24.61 -13.48
N PHE A 360 5.20 -24.01 -14.43
CA PHE A 360 5.06 -22.56 -14.50
C PHE A 360 4.20 -22.02 -13.35
N ALA A 361 3.06 -22.69 -13.09
CA ALA A 361 2.10 -22.29 -12.09
C ALA A 361 2.70 -22.27 -10.67
N LEU A 362 3.37 -23.35 -10.27
CA LEU A 362 3.99 -23.48 -8.94
C LEU A 362 5.23 -22.59 -8.80
N ALA A 363 6.12 -22.54 -9.81
CA ALA A 363 7.28 -21.65 -9.77
C ALA A 363 6.86 -20.17 -9.64
N SER A 364 5.83 -19.76 -10.37
CA SER A 364 5.25 -18.43 -10.27
C SER A 364 4.66 -18.16 -8.88
N LEU A 365 3.77 -19.04 -8.40
CA LEU A 365 3.04 -18.82 -7.16
C LEU A 365 3.97 -18.83 -5.94
N PHE A 366 4.88 -19.80 -5.83
CA PHE A 366 5.83 -19.85 -4.72
C PHE A 366 6.82 -18.68 -4.71
N ALA A 367 7.02 -17.96 -5.82
CA ALA A 367 7.83 -16.74 -5.81
C ALA A 367 7.18 -15.56 -5.06
N SER A 368 5.88 -15.66 -4.70
CA SER A 368 5.26 -14.74 -3.73
C SER A 368 5.69 -15.08 -2.30
N GLU A 369 6.02 -14.04 -1.53
CA GLU A 369 6.31 -14.15 -0.09
C GLU A 369 5.07 -14.47 0.75
N CYS A 370 3.87 -14.30 0.17
CA CYS A 370 2.59 -14.48 0.83
C CYS A 370 2.03 -15.90 0.64
N THR A 371 2.60 -16.69 -0.25
CA THR A 371 2.18 -18.07 -0.52
C THR A 371 2.41 -18.95 0.72
N GLY A 372 1.49 -19.89 0.93
CA GLY A 372 1.56 -20.91 1.97
C GLY A 372 2.86 -21.70 1.98
N ASP A 373 3.12 -22.38 3.08
CA ASP A 373 4.19 -23.38 3.17
C ASP A 373 3.81 -24.65 2.39
N LEU A 374 2.52 -24.99 2.43
CA LEU A 374 1.90 -26.04 1.63
C LEU A 374 0.71 -25.46 0.85
N LEU A 375 0.48 -25.99 -0.35
CA LEU A 375 -0.71 -25.74 -1.14
C LEU A 375 -1.42 -27.07 -1.33
N VAL A 376 -2.59 -27.22 -0.71
CA VAL A 376 -3.36 -28.46 -0.72
C VAL A 376 -4.43 -28.35 -1.79
N SER A 377 -4.50 -29.31 -2.70
CA SER A 377 -5.55 -29.42 -3.73
C SER A 377 -6.42 -30.64 -3.43
N ALA A 378 -7.74 -30.44 -3.42
CA ALA A 378 -8.71 -31.52 -3.32
C ALA A 378 -8.83 -32.31 -4.63
N GLU A 379 -9.31 -33.54 -4.51
CA GLU A 379 -9.88 -34.29 -5.65
C GLU A 379 -11.15 -33.59 -6.17
N THR A 380 -11.51 -33.85 -7.42
CA THR A 380 -12.83 -33.45 -7.93
C THR A 380 -13.92 -34.17 -7.15
N GLY A 381 -15.07 -33.52 -6.93
CA GLY A 381 -16.11 -34.04 -6.01
C GLY A 381 -15.92 -33.65 -4.55
N VAL A 382 -14.71 -33.21 -4.15
CA VAL A 382 -14.37 -32.90 -2.75
C VAL A 382 -14.05 -31.42 -2.58
N ASP A 383 -14.48 -30.85 -1.46
CA ASP A 383 -14.00 -29.55 -1.00
C ASP A 383 -13.28 -29.62 0.35
N LEU A 384 -12.49 -28.60 0.65
CA LEU A 384 -11.60 -28.53 1.82
C LEU A 384 -12.21 -27.75 2.98
N ARG A 385 -13.53 -27.50 2.96
CA ARG A 385 -14.19 -26.59 3.89
C ARG A 385 -14.68 -27.30 5.16
N THR A 386 -14.92 -26.52 6.21
CA THR A 386 -15.60 -27.01 7.42
C THR A 386 -17.08 -27.26 7.13
N THR A 387 -17.65 -28.38 7.60
CA THR A 387 -19.06 -28.80 7.40
C THR A 387 -20.14 -27.84 7.95
N ALA A 388 -19.77 -26.71 8.55
CA ALA A 388 -20.67 -25.75 9.17
C ALA A 388 -20.82 -24.41 8.41
N GLU A 389 -20.27 -24.26 7.20
CA GLU A 389 -20.42 -23.04 6.38
C GLU A 389 -21.79 -23.02 5.66
N TRP A 390 -22.49 -21.88 5.70
CA TRP A 390 -23.80 -21.69 5.09
C TRP A 390 -23.73 -20.63 3.97
N PRO A 391 -24.30 -20.88 2.78
CA PRO A 391 -24.98 -22.12 2.36
C PRO A 391 -24.01 -23.31 2.14
N GLU A 392 -24.57 -24.51 2.06
CA GLU A 392 -23.82 -25.69 1.59
C GLU A 392 -23.42 -25.48 0.12
N HIS A 393 -22.17 -25.85 -0.22
CA HIS A 393 -21.67 -25.74 -1.58
C HIS A 393 -21.76 -27.09 -2.28
N HIS A 394 -22.32 -27.08 -3.47
CA HIS A 394 -22.53 -28.26 -4.31
C HIS A 394 -21.61 -28.28 -5.53
N ALA A 395 -20.70 -27.32 -5.63
CA ALA A 395 -19.64 -27.28 -6.63
C ALA A 395 -18.41 -26.57 -6.04
N SER A 396 -17.23 -26.87 -6.57
CA SER A 396 -15.96 -26.31 -6.10
C SER A 396 -14.94 -26.13 -7.22
N HIS A 397 -13.91 -25.33 -6.95
CA HIS A 397 -12.85 -25.01 -7.91
C HIS A 397 -11.53 -24.64 -7.21
N GLY A 398 -10.50 -24.27 -7.97
CA GLY A 398 -9.23 -23.77 -7.45
C GLY A 398 -8.14 -24.82 -7.23
N ALA A 399 -8.48 -26.11 -7.20
CA ALA A 399 -7.50 -27.21 -7.18
C ALA A 399 -6.57 -27.15 -8.41
N LEU A 400 -5.38 -27.73 -8.32
CA LEU A 400 -4.44 -27.80 -9.45
C LEU A 400 -4.93 -28.70 -10.61
N HIS A 401 -6.01 -29.45 -10.36
CA HIS A 401 -6.65 -30.35 -11.31
C HIS A 401 -7.09 -29.64 -12.60
N ARG A 402 -6.94 -30.33 -13.73
CA ARG A 402 -7.33 -29.85 -15.07
C ARG A 402 -8.74 -29.27 -15.13
N GLU A 403 -9.73 -29.95 -14.54
CA GLU A 403 -11.13 -29.49 -14.59
C GLU A 403 -11.37 -28.16 -13.87
N HIS A 404 -10.45 -27.73 -12.99
CA HIS A 404 -10.52 -26.43 -12.32
C HIS A 404 -9.62 -25.38 -12.99
N THR A 405 -8.54 -25.79 -13.66
CA THR A 405 -7.56 -24.88 -14.24
C THR A 405 -7.77 -24.63 -15.73
N VAL A 406 -8.34 -25.57 -16.51
CA VAL A 406 -8.58 -25.38 -17.94
C VAL A 406 -9.94 -24.73 -18.18
N VAL A 407 -9.94 -23.62 -18.91
CA VAL A 407 -11.11 -22.78 -19.18
C VAL A 407 -11.41 -22.65 -20.67
N PRO A 408 -12.68 -22.46 -21.07
CA PRO A 408 -13.01 -22.21 -22.47
C PRO A 408 -12.53 -20.83 -22.92
N VAL A 409 -12.18 -20.72 -24.20
CA VAL A 409 -11.86 -19.46 -24.86
C VAL A 409 -12.66 -19.39 -26.16
N LEU A 410 -13.48 -18.36 -26.27
CA LEU A 410 -14.36 -18.10 -27.40
C LEU A 410 -14.05 -16.71 -27.92
N SER A 411 -13.85 -16.57 -29.22
CA SER A 411 -13.45 -15.30 -29.82
C SER A 411 -14.15 -15.07 -31.15
N SER A 412 -14.45 -13.82 -31.42
CA SER A 412 -14.93 -13.39 -32.74
C SER A 412 -13.82 -13.24 -33.77
N ALA A 413 -12.55 -13.29 -33.34
CA ALA A 413 -11.37 -13.20 -34.19
C ALA A 413 -10.46 -14.43 -33.97
N PRO A 414 -9.60 -14.78 -34.95
CA PRO A 414 -8.71 -15.93 -34.84
C PRO A 414 -7.89 -15.94 -33.54
N LEU A 415 -7.79 -17.11 -32.91
CA LEU A 415 -6.95 -17.34 -31.74
C LEU A 415 -5.60 -17.93 -32.17
N PRO A 416 -4.52 -17.73 -31.40
CA PRO A 416 -3.23 -18.34 -31.71
C PRO A 416 -3.31 -19.87 -31.77
N GLU A 417 -2.70 -20.48 -32.80
CA GLU A 417 -2.63 -21.93 -33.00
C GLU A 417 -1.57 -22.59 -32.09
N ARG A 418 -1.72 -22.43 -30.78
CA ARG A 418 -0.87 -23.03 -29.74
C ARG A 418 -1.66 -23.15 -28.43
N PRO A 419 -1.25 -24.01 -27.49
CA PRO A 419 -1.77 -23.99 -26.13
C PRO A 419 -1.65 -22.59 -25.52
N LEU A 420 -2.72 -22.15 -24.88
CA LEU A 420 -2.87 -20.82 -24.30
C LEU A 420 -2.89 -20.89 -22.79
N ARG A 421 -2.43 -19.82 -22.15
CA ARG A 421 -2.80 -19.47 -20.78
C ARG A 421 -3.84 -18.36 -20.77
N THR A 422 -4.58 -18.20 -19.69
CA THR A 422 -5.38 -16.97 -19.48
C THR A 422 -4.51 -15.71 -19.49
N LEU A 423 -3.21 -15.87 -19.23
CA LEU A 423 -2.19 -14.83 -19.37
C LEU A 423 -1.94 -14.38 -20.82
N ASP A 424 -2.06 -15.29 -21.79
CA ASP A 424 -1.95 -14.97 -23.21
C ASP A 424 -3.16 -14.16 -23.70
N LEU A 425 -4.33 -14.36 -23.08
CA LEU A 425 -5.56 -13.63 -23.41
C LEU A 425 -5.46 -12.12 -23.13
N PHE A 426 -4.55 -11.70 -22.27
CA PHE A 426 -4.19 -10.29 -22.10
C PHE A 426 -3.59 -9.70 -23.38
N ALA A 427 -2.66 -10.40 -24.02
CA ALA A 427 -2.06 -9.95 -25.28
C ALA A 427 -3.09 -9.93 -26.41
N VAL A 428 -3.92 -10.99 -26.51
CA VAL A 428 -5.01 -11.07 -27.49
C VAL A 428 -5.99 -9.89 -27.30
N THR A 429 -6.35 -9.56 -26.05
CA THR A 429 -7.21 -8.42 -25.74
C THR A 429 -6.58 -7.10 -26.21
N LEU A 430 -5.28 -6.89 -25.95
CA LEU A 430 -4.60 -5.66 -26.37
C LEU A 430 -4.48 -5.57 -27.89
N GLU A 431 -4.24 -6.69 -28.58
CA GLU A 431 -4.17 -6.77 -30.03
C GLU A 431 -5.51 -6.43 -30.69
N LEU A 432 -6.61 -7.04 -30.22
CA LEU A 432 -7.97 -6.71 -30.67
C LEU A 432 -8.33 -5.25 -30.36
N ALA A 433 -7.83 -4.75 -29.23
CA ALA A 433 -7.98 -3.35 -28.87
C ALA A 433 -7.01 -2.44 -29.60
N GLY A 434 -6.13 -2.89 -30.51
CA GLY A 434 -5.13 -2.05 -31.18
C GLY A 434 -4.26 -1.23 -30.22
N ILE A 435 -3.77 -1.86 -29.14
CA ILE A 435 -2.92 -1.27 -28.09
C ILE A 435 -1.61 -2.06 -28.03
N SER A 436 -0.49 -1.36 -27.94
CA SER A 436 0.81 -2.02 -27.84
C SER A 436 1.02 -2.65 -26.46
N LEU A 437 1.52 -3.89 -26.44
CA LEU A 437 1.96 -4.58 -25.22
C LEU A 437 3.08 -3.82 -24.50
N ASP A 438 3.85 -2.97 -25.20
CA ASP A 438 4.90 -2.14 -24.61
C ASP A 438 4.39 -1.09 -23.63
N GLU A 439 3.07 -0.80 -23.64
CA GLU A 439 2.45 0.04 -22.62
C GLU A 439 2.39 -0.64 -21.24
N TYR A 440 2.56 -1.97 -21.20
CA TYR A 440 2.56 -2.80 -19.99
C TYR A 440 3.88 -3.57 -19.84
N PRO A 441 5.04 -2.89 -19.81
CA PRO A 441 6.35 -3.54 -19.87
C PRO A 441 6.68 -4.39 -18.62
N GLU A 442 5.96 -4.15 -17.53
CA GLU A 442 6.13 -4.87 -16.26
C GLU A 442 5.29 -6.16 -16.17
N SER A 443 4.35 -6.37 -17.09
CA SER A 443 3.48 -7.54 -17.12
C SER A 443 4.26 -8.84 -17.38
N ASP A 444 3.79 -9.96 -16.83
CA ASP A 444 4.34 -11.27 -17.19
C ASP A 444 4.17 -11.55 -18.68
N THR A 445 3.05 -11.14 -19.28
CA THR A 445 2.80 -11.27 -20.72
C THR A 445 3.88 -10.57 -21.56
N ALA A 446 4.25 -9.32 -21.23
CA ALA A 446 5.34 -8.61 -21.92
C ALA A 446 6.71 -9.28 -21.69
N ARG A 447 6.95 -9.82 -20.49
CA ARG A 447 8.20 -10.53 -20.17
C ARG A 447 8.32 -11.87 -20.90
N LEU A 448 7.21 -12.57 -21.08
CA LEU A 448 7.13 -13.80 -21.87
C LEU A 448 7.40 -13.51 -23.35
N ALA A 449 6.76 -12.49 -23.91
CA ALA A 449 7.00 -12.07 -25.30
C ALA A 449 8.47 -11.70 -25.57
N ARG A 450 9.18 -11.17 -24.57
CA ARG A 450 10.60 -10.81 -24.64
C ARG A 450 11.56 -11.93 -24.20
N ALA A 451 11.05 -13.14 -23.93
CA ALA A 451 11.81 -14.28 -23.41
C ALA A 451 12.65 -13.98 -22.14
N CYS A 452 12.24 -13.00 -21.34
CA CYS A 452 12.94 -12.55 -20.13
C CYS A 452 12.14 -12.79 -18.84
N TRP A 453 11.05 -13.56 -18.93
CA TRP A 453 10.24 -13.94 -17.78
C TRP A 453 11.07 -14.65 -16.71
N ARG A 454 10.80 -14.30 -15.45
CA ARG A 454 11.38 -14.89 -14.24
C ARG A 454 10.30 -14.89 -13.16
N PRO A 455 10.22 -15.94 -12.32
CA PRO A 455 9.16 -16.08 -11.32
C PRO A 455 9.23 -14.99 -10.23
N ARG A 456 10.40 -14.38 -10.00
CA ARG A 456 10.60 -13.34 -8.97
C ARG A 456 9.53 -12.25 -9.00
N GLY A 457 8.86 -12.07 -7.86
CA GLY A 457 8.02 -10.92 -7.58
C GLY A 457 8.81 -9.60 -7.56
N LEU A 458 8.12 -8.47 -7.34
CA LEU A 458 8.72 -7.13 -7.18
C LEU A 458 9.53 -7.01 -5.86
N ALA A 459 10.47 -7.93 -5.60
CA ALA A 459 11.15 -8.14 -4.32
C ALA A 459 12.12 -7.01 -3.95
N LEU A 460 12.74 -6.33 -4.93
CA LEU A 460 13.67 -5.24 -4.64
C LEU A 460 12.97 -4.08 -3.89
N ARG A 461 11.68 -3.84 -4.14
CA ARG A 461 10.89 -2.82 -3.42
C ARG A 461 10.43 -3.30 -2.05
N ALA A 462 10.21 -4.60 -1.84
CA ALA A 462 9.81 -5.17 -0.55
C ALA A 462 10.97 -5.20 0.46
N ALA A 463 12.17 -5.59 0.02
CA ALA A 463 13.39 -5.55 0.83
C ALA A 463 13.75 -4.12 1.26
N LEU A 464 13.66 -3.16 0.33
CA LEU A 464 13.80 -1.73 0.63
C LEU A 464 12.72 -1.23 1.59
N ARG A 465 11.47 -1.71 1.48
CA ARG A 465 10.39 -1.38 2.40
C ARG A 465 10.63 -1.95 3.80
N LYS A 466 11.16 -3.19 3.91
CA LYS A 466 11.52 -3.85 5.17
C LYS A 466 12.65 -3.09 5.87
N LEU A 467 13.75 -2.79 5.16
CA LEU A 467 14.83 -1.94 5.65
C LEU A 467 14.33 -0.55 6.08
N TRP A 468 13.48 0.08 5.28
CA TRP A 468 12.90 1.40 5.59
C TRP A 468 11.98 1.38 6.81
N THR A 469 11.18 0.32 6.99
CA THR A 469 10.31 0.16 8.18
C THR A 469 11.10 -0.16 9.44
N VAL A 470 12.15 -0.98 9.35
CA VAL A 470 13.06 -1.28 10.47
C VAL A 470 13.81 -0.01 10.87
N PHE A 471 14.37 0.71 9.89
CA PHE A 471 15.01 2.00 10.09
C PHE A 471 14.05 2.98 10.79
N ASN A 472 12.85 3.21 10.26
CA ASN A 472 11.87 4.12 10.88
C ASN A 472 11.39 3.68 12.27
N ARG A 473 11.42 2.38 12.59
CA ARG A 473 11.02 1.87 13.91
C ARG A 473 12.06 2.18 14.99
N TRP A 474 13.34 2.03 14.67
CA TRP A 474 14.44 2.16 15.63
C TRP A 474 15.07 3.55 15.63
N PHE A 475 15.02 4.26 14.50
CA PHE A 475 15.59 5.59 14.34
C PHE A 475 15.13 6.59 15.42
N PRO A 476 13.86 6.66 15.85
CA PRO A 476 13.44 7.56 16.93
C PRO A 476 14.17 7.30 18.26
N TRP A 477 14.45 6.02 18.58
CA TRP A 477 15.14 5.62 19.80
C TRP A 477 16.65 5.85 19.71
N ILE A 478 17.25 5.54 18.57
CA ILE A 478 18.66 5.82 18.28
C ILE A 478 18.91 7.34 18.34
N ALA A 479 18.01 8.14 17.74
CA ALA A 479 18.08 9.60 17.81
C ALA A 479 17.90 10.11 19.24
N LEU A 480 16.98 9.56 20.03
CA LEU A 480 16.79 9.92 21.44
C LEU A 480 18.05 9.62 22.26
N VAL A 481 18.64 8.44 22.12
CA VAL A 481 19.88 8.06 22.80
C VAL A 481 21.02 8.98 22.39
N GLY A 482 21.15 9.27 21.09
CA GLY A 482 22.13 10.22 20.58
C GLY A 482 21.98 11.63 21.17
N VAL A 483 20.74 12.12 21.34
CA VAL A 483 20.44 13.41 21.99
C VAL A 483 20.82 13.38 23.47
N VAL A 484 20.48 12.32 24.21
CA VAL A 484 20.82 12.17 25.64
C VAL A 484 22.34 12.12 25.83
N ILE A 485 23.05 11.35 25.01
CA ILE A 485 24.52 11.28 25.03
C ILE A 485 25.12 12.64 24.70
N GLY A 486 24.64 13.30 23.63
CA GLY A 486 25.11 14.63 23.23
C GLY A 486 24.91 15.69 24.32
N LEU A 487 23.72 15.73 24.93
CA LEU A 487 23.44 16.60 26.09
C LEU A 487 24.35 16.30 27.27
N THR A 488 24.54 15.03 27.60
CA THR A 488 25.39 14.59 28.71
C THR A 488 26.85 14.97 28.48
N LEU A 489 27.37 14.77 27.27
CA LEU A 489 28.73 15.15 26.87
C LEU A 489 28.92 16.68 26.84
N ALA A 490 27.92 17.43 26.39
CA ALA A 490 27.96 18.90 26.38
C ALA A 490 27.94 19.48 27.80
N VAL A 491 27.05 18.99 28.68
CA VAL A 491 27.00 19.39 30.09
C VAL A 491 28.28 18.99 30.82
N ARG A 492 28.80 17.78 30.59
CA ARG A 492 30.04 17.29 31.22
C ARG A 492 31.27 18.07 30.76
N SER A 493 31.39 18.40 29.48
CA SER A 493 32.57 19.11 28.95
C SER A 493 32.61 20.58 29.37
N GLN A 494 31.51 21.13 29.88
CA GLN A 494 31.37 22.55 30.22
C GLN A 494 30.86 22.76 31.66
N TRP A 495 30.93 21.72 32.50
CA TRP A 495 30.41 21.72 33.88
C TRP A 495 31.03 22.82 34.75
N SER A 496 32.34 23.05 34.62
CA SER A 496 33.05 24.13 35.33
C SER A 496 32.51 25.52 34.97
N ALA A 497 32.29 25.79 33.69
CA ALA A 497 31.75 27.06 33.21
C ALA A 497 30.28 27.30 33.63
N ILE A 498 29.49 26.22 33.78
CA ILE A 498 28.09 26.29 34.26
C ILE A 498 28.03 26.61 35.76
N THR A 499 28.97 26.07 36.56
CA THR A 499 29.04 26.29 38.01
C THR A 499 29.62 27.65 38.41
N GLU A 500 30.38 28.29 37.53
CA GLU A 500 30.98 29.63 37.75
C GLU A 500 30.02 30.79 37.44
N LEU A 501 28.88 30.53 36.78
CA LEU A 501 27.84 31.54 36.50
C LEU A 501 26.99 31.83 37.76
N ASP A 502 26.85 33.10 38.12
CA ASP A 502 25.94 33.52 39.19
C ASP A 502 24.46 33.47 38.72
N TRP A 503 23.83 32.32 38.97
CA TRP A 503 22.44 32.06 38.61
C TRP A 503 21.42 32.87 39.45
N LYS A 504 21.80 33.48 40.58
CA LYS A 504 20.84 34.18 41.46
C LYS A 504 20.50 35.59 40.98
N GLY A 505 21.44 36.31 40.36
CA GLY A 505 21.22 37.65 39.80
C GLY A 505 20.62 37.67 38.38
N SER A 506 20.61 36.53 37.67
CA SER A 506 20.32 36.43 36.24
C SER A 506 18.87 36.05 35.89
N TRP A 507 18.03 35.68 36.88
CA TRP A 507 16.62 35.31 36.64
C TRP A 507 15.74 36.42 36.06
N PRO A 508 15.82 37.69 36.51
CA PRO A 508 15.01 38.77 35.92
C PRO A 508 15.35 39.00 34.45
N VAL A 509 16.64 38.95 34.11
CA VAL A 509 17.12 39.03 32.72
C VAL A 509 16.61 37.84 31.92
N LEU A 510 16.72 36.63 32.46
CA LEU A 510 16.31 35.41 31.78
C LEU A 510 14.79 35.35 31.54
N LEU A 511 13.98 35.77 32.51
CA LEU A 511 12.52 35.86 32.38
C LEU A 511 12.09 36.99 31.42
N GLY A 512 12.75 38.15 31.48
CA GLY A 512 12.53 39.25 30.54
C GLY A 512 12.86 38.83 29.10
N SER A 513 13.99 38.16 28.90
CA SER A 513 14.37 37.57 27.62
C SER A 513 13.41 36.47 27.18
N ALA A 514 12.92 35.62 28.09
CA ALA A 514 11.92 34.59 27.77
C ALA A 514 10.60 35.21 27.28
N ALA A 515 10.14 36.30 27.89
CA ALA A 515 8.95 37.04 27.44
C ALA A 515 9.15 37.62 26.03
N LEU A 516 10.33 38.17 25.74
CA LEU A 516 10.68 38.66 24.40
C LEU A 516 10.77 37.52 23.37
N PHE A 517 11.35 36.37 23.74
CA PHE A 517 11.38 35.20 22.88
C PHE A 517 10.00 34.56 22.64
N ALA A 518 9.02 34.80 23.51
CA ALA A 518 7.64 34.30 23.34
C ALA A 518 6.91 34.98 22.16
N VAL A 519 7.35 36.17 21.73
CA VAL A 519 6.75 36.92 20.61
C VAL A 519 6.86 36.16 19.28
N ALA A 520 7.99 35.50 19.02
CA ALA A 520 8.19 34.73 17.79
C ALA A 520 7.26 33.51 17.65
N PRO A 521 7.09 32.63 18.66
CA PRO A 521 6.05 31.61 18.67
C PRO A 521 4.65 32.18 18.43
N VAL A 522 4.29 33.29 19.08
CA VAL A 522 2.96 33.91 18.91
C VAL A 522 2.76 34.42 17.48
N ALA A 523 3.79 35.02 16.87
CA ALA A 523 3.77 35.46 15.48
C ALA A 523 3.62 34.26 14.50
N GLN A 524 4.33 33.16 14.76
CA GLN A 524 4.19 31.92 13.99
C GLN A 524 2.78 31.32 14.13
N ALA A 525 2.23 31.25 15.34
CA ALA A 525 0.87 30.78 15.59
C ALA A 525 -0.17 31.63 14.83
N SER A 526 -0.03 32.95 14.93
CA SER A 526 -0.91 33.91 14.28
C SER A 526 -0.85 33.79 12.76
N THR A 527 0.35 33.64 12.19
CA THR A 527 0.52 33.46 10.75
C THR A 527 -0.01 32.11 10.27
N SER A 528 0.15 31.04 11.04
CA SER A 528 -0.46 29.73 10.77
C SER A 528 -1.99 29.83 10.69
N TRP A 529 -2.63 30.53 11.63
CA TRP A 529 -4.06 30.79 11.60
C TRP A 529 -4.48 31.64 10.39
N ILE A 530 -3.74 32.71 10.07
CA ILE A 530 -3.99 33.54 8.89
C ILE A 530 -3.89 32.70 7.61
N ILE A 531 -2.88 31.83 7.48
CA ILE A 531 -2.72 30.96 6.31
C ILE A 531 -3.93 30.04 6.17
N LEU A 532 -4.37 29.37 7.24
CA LEU A 532 -5.56 28.51 7.20
C LEU A 532 -6.80 29.26 6.69
N ARG A 533 -7.04 30.48 7.19
CA ARG A 533 -8.15 31.33 6.73
C ARG A 533 -8.02 31.70 5.26
N LEU A 534 -6.80 32.04 4.80
CA LEU A 534 -6.53 32.41 3.42
C LEU A 534 -6.58 31.22 2.45
N LEU A 535 -6.41 30.00 2.95
CA LEU A 535 -6.60 28.76 2.21
C LEU A 535 -8.07 28.29 2.20
N GLY A 536 -8.98 29.03 2.84
CA GLY A 536 -10.42 28.78 2.83
C GLY A 536 -10.94 27.94 4.01
N ALA A 537 -10.15 27.67 5.04
CA ALA A 537 -10.63 27.01 6.25
C ALA A 537 -11.39 28.01 7.16
N ARG A 538 -12.41 27.54 7.88
CA ARG A 538 -13.12 28.39 8.87
C ARG A 538 -12.24 28.73 10.07
N ALA A 539 -11.42 27.78 10.54
CA ALA A 539 -10.39 27.94 11.57
C ALA A 539 -10.74 28.97 12.68
N PRO A 540 -11.59 28.62 13.66
CA PRO A 540 -11.83 29.46 14.84
C PRO A 540 -10.50 29.76 15.54
N PHE A 541 -10.28 31.02 15.93
CA PHE A 541 -8.98 31.48 16.43
C PHE A 541 -8.49 30.68 17.65
N ALA A 542 -9.34 30.50 18.66
CA ALA A 542 -8.99 29.76 19.88
C ALA A 542 -8.61 28.29 19.62
N GLU A 543 -9.32 27.64 18.70
CA GLU A 543 -9.05 26.25 18.29
C GLU A 543 -7.73 26.15 17.53
N ALA A 544 -7.49 27.07 16.58
CA ALA A 544 -6.25 27.12 15.82
C ALA A 544 -5.04 27.37 16.73
N MET A 545 -5.14 28.29 17.69
CA MET A 545 -4.07 28.55 18.67
C MET A 545 -3.81 27.33 19.55
N THR A 546 -4.86 26.63 20.00
CA THR A 546 -4.73 25.44 20.84
C THR A 546 -4.02 24.30 20.09
N ILE A 547 -4.43 24.04 18.85
CA ILE A 547 -3.82 23.02 18.01
C ILE A 547 -2.37 23.37 17.70
N TRP A 548 -2.11 24.64 17.37
CA TRP A 548 -0.78 25.12 17.07
C TRP A 548 0.14 24.96 18.29
N ALA A 549 -0.30 25.39 19.48
CA ALA A 549 0.48 25.30 20.72
C ALA A 549 0.82 23.85 21.09
N ASN A 550 -0.13 22.92 20.95
CA ASN A 550 0.13 21.50 21.21
C ASN A 550 1.10 20.91 20.18
N ALA A 551 0.95 21.25 18.90
CA ALA A 551 1.88 20.85 17.86
C ALA A 551 3.29 21.44 18.06
N TYR A 552 3.37 22.66 18.60
CA TYR A 552 4.62 23.36 18.90
C TYR A 552 5.45 22.63 19.95
N VAL A 553 4.82 21.96 20.92
CA VAL A 553 5.52 21.10 21.89
C VAL A 553 5.97 19.80 21.20
N LEU A 554 5.15 19.24 20.32
CA LEU A 554 5.45 17.98 19.63
C LEU A 554 6.58 18.09 18.60
N ARG A 555 7.02 19.29 18.21
CA ARG A 555 8.19 19.48 17.33
C ARG A 555 9.51 19.04 17.96
N TYR A 556 9.55 18.91 19.29
CA TYR A 556 10.69 18.38 20.03
C TYR A 556 10.70 16.84 20.08
N ALA A 557 9.71 16.18 19.47
CA ALA A 557 9.74 14.73 19.29
C ALA A 557 10.61 14.35 18.08
N PRO A 558 11.22 13.14 18.06
CA PRO A 558 12.06 12.70 16.94
C PRO A 558 11.29 12.79 15.61
N SER A 559 11.94 13.34 14.57
CA SER A 559 11.46 13.56 13.19
C SER A 559 10.50 14.73 12.90
N GLY A 560 9.94 15.43 13.90
CA GLY A 560 8.96 16.53 13.67
C GLY A 560 7.61 16.10 13.06
N ALA A 561 7.51 14.88 12.53
CA ALA A 561 6.31 14.34 11.88
C ALA A 561 5.11 14.22 12.84
N LEU A 562 5.36 14.04 14.14
CA LEU A 562 4.31 13.97 15.16
C LEU A 562 3.52 15.28 15.27
N ALA A 563 4.17 16.43 15.09
CA ALA A 563 3.49 17.73 15.08
C ALA A 563 2.50 17.84 13.91
N VAL A 564 2.92 17.41 12.72
CA VAL A 564 2.07 17.40 11.51
C VAL A 564 0.92 16.41 11.65
N LEU A 565 1.19 15.19 12.13
CA LEU A 565 0.16 14.18 12.35
C LEU A 565 -0.89 14.63 13.37
N TYR A 566 -0.46 15.31 14.43
CA TYR A 566 -1.37 15.90 15.42
C TYR A 566 -2.29 16.94 14.77
N ARG A 567 -1.74 17.90 14.00
CA ARG A 567 -2.53 18.91 13.28
C ARG A 567 -3.52 18.28 12.29
N VAL A 568 -3.10 17.23 11.57
CA VAL A 568 -3.97 16.50 10.62
C VAL A 568 -5.08 15.74 11.35
N ARG A 569 -4.82 15.17 12.53
CA ARG A 569 -5.83 14.50 13.36
C ARG A 569 -6.88 15.48 13.88
N GLU A 570 -6.44 16.65 14.37
CA GLU A 570 -7.32 17.66 14.95
C GLU A 570 -7.99 18.57 13.90
N ARG A 571 -7.76 18.33 12.59
CA ARG A 571 -8.25 19.17 11.47
C ARG A 571 -9.76 19.45 11.50
N GLY A 572 -10.55 18.55 12.09
CA GLY A 572 -12.00 18.70 12.24
C GLY A 572 -12.39 19.94 13.07
N ARG A 573 -11.60 20.29 14.10
CA ARG A 573 -11.87 21.43 14.99
C ARG A 573 -11.64 22.80 14.33
N VAL A 574 -10.86 22.82 13.26
CA VAL A 574 -10.60 24.02 12.45
C VAL A 574 -11.30 23.97 11.09
N HIS A 575 -12.09 22.92 10.83
CA HIS A 575 -12.79 22.68 9.57
C HIS A 575 -11.87 22.82 8.34
N ALA A 576 -10.69 22.22 8.43
CA ALA A 576 -9.69 22.24 7.37
C ALA A 576 -9.54 20.85 6.74
N THR A 577 -9.25 20.81 5.45
CA THR A 577 -8.84 19.58 4.76
C THR A 577 -7.42 19.18 5.17
N ARG A 578 -7.04 17.93 4.91
CA ARG A 578 -5.67 17.46 5.16
C ARG A 578 -4.66 18.30 4.37
N GLU A 579 -5.01 18.63 3.14
CA GLU A 579 -4.20 19.39 2.19
C GLU A 579 -4.01 20.84 2.67
N GLN A 580 -5.04 21.46 3.24
CA GLN A 580 -4.95 22.80 3.85
C GLN A 580 -4.03 22.81 5.08
N ILE A 581 -4.08 21.78 5.92
CA ILE A 581 -3.19 21.66 7.09
C ILE A 581 -1.73 21.51 6.64
N ILE A 582 -1.46 20.63 5.68
CA ILE A 582 -0.10 20.40 5.15
C ILE A 582 0.43 21.66 4.47
N ALA A 583 -0.40 22.33 3.66
CA ALA A 583 -0.03 23.59 3.02
C ALA A 583 0.24 24.70 4.05
N SER A 584 -0.59 24.80 5.09
CA SER A 584 -0.41 25.78 6.17
C SER A 584 0.93 25.59 6.88
N GLU A 585 1.28 24.36 7.22
CA GLU A 585 2.56 24.00 7.84
C GLU A 585 3.75 24.38 6.93
N ALA A 586 3.65 24.07 5.64
CA ALA A 586 4.71 24.37 4.68
C ALA A 586 4.92 25.88 4.53
N TYR A 587 3.85 26.66 4.40
CA TYR A 587 3.92 28.12 4.26
C TYR A 587 4.34 28.82 5.56
N GLU A 588 3.96 28.29 6.73
CA GLU A 588 4.40 28.77 8.03
C GLU A 588 5.93 28.67 8.15
N ASN A 589 6.48 27.47 7.92
CA ASN A 589 7.91 27.22 8.00
C ASN A 589 8.69 28.01 6.94
N LEU A 590 8.20 28.03 5.70
CA LEU A 590 8.80 28.82 4.62
C LEU A 590 8.82 30.32 4.96
N GLY A 591 7.73 30.85 5.49
CA GLY A 591 7.63 32.26 5.87
C GLY A 591 8.59 32.63 7.00
N SER A 592 8.66 31.79 8.04
CA SER A 592 9.57 32.02 9.17
C SER A 592 11.05 31.90 8.78
N LEU A 593 11.40 30.93 7.93
CA LEU A 593 12.74 30.81 7.37
C LEU A 593 13.14 31.97 6.50
N THR A 594 12.24 32.41 5.61
CA THR A 594 12.50 33.55 4.73
C THR A 594 12.70 34.82 5.56
N ALA A 595 11.92 35.02 6.62
CA ALA A 595 12.12 36.12 7.56
C ALA A 595 13.51 36.07 8.22
N GLY A 596 13.96 34.88 8.66
CA GLY A 596 15.31 34.69 9.18
C GLY A 596 16.40 34.97 8.13
N ALA A 597 16.26 34.46 6.91
CA ALA A 597 17.18 34.73 5.81
C ALA A 597 17.29 36.24 5.52
N CYS A 598 16.17 36.97 5.49
CA CYS A 598 16.17 38.42 5.34
C CYS A 598 16.84 39.14 6.52
N ALA A 599 16.55 38.74 7.76
CA ALA A 599 17.16 39.31 8.96
C ALA A 599 18.69 39.12 8.96
N LEU A 600 19.19 37.98 8.48
CA LEU A 600 20.62 37.72 8.31
C LEU A 600 21.25 38.72 7.34
N LEU A 601 20.70 38.82 6.13
CA LEU A 601 21.26 39.68 5.07
C LEU A 601 21.24 41.15 5.47
N VAL A 602 20.12 41.63 6.02
CA VAL A 602 19.98 43.02 6.50
C VAL A 602 20.92 43.29 7.68
N GLY A 603 21.02 42.37 8.63
CA GLY A 603 21.89 42.52 9.80
C GLY A 603 23.36 42.64 9.42
N PHE A 604 23.87 41.78 8.54
CA PHE A 604 25.25 41.83 8.07
C PHE A 604 25.53 43.05 7.19
N ALA A 605 24.61 43.43 6.30
CA ALA A 605 24.72 44.63 5.50
C ALA A 605 24.81 45.90 6.38
N ALA A 606 23.97 46.00 7.41
CA ALA A 606 24.00 47.11 8.36
C ALA A 606 25.28 47.16 9.22
N LEU A 607 25.97 46.03 9.38
CA LEU A 607 27.28 45.95 10.04
C LEU A 607 28.46 46.23 9.09
N GLY A 608 28.21 46.46 7.79
CA GLY A 608 29.26 46.60 6.78
C GLY A 608 30.06 45.31 6.57
N LYS A 609 29.50 44.14 6.88
CA LYS A 609 30.17 42.84 6.83
C LYS A 609 29.47 41.90 5.87
N VAL A 610 30.22 40.94 5.32
CA VAL A 610 29.65 39.85 4.50
C VAL A 610 29.16 38.74 5.44
N PRO A 611 27.94 38.19 5.25
CA PRO A 611 27.51 37.02 6.01
C PRO A 611 28.44 35.83 5.78
N PRO A 612 28.59 34.90 6.75
CA PRO A 612 29.33 33.66 6.54
C PRO A 612 28.81 32.89 5.31
N TRP A 613 29.70 32.27 4.53
CA TRP A 613 29.34 31.49 3.34
C TRP A 613 28.25 30.45 3.62
N LEU A 614 28.30 29.80 4.78
CA LEU A 614 27.27 28.86 5.23
C LEU A 614 25.91 29.54 5.42
N GLY A 615 25.88 30.76 5.96
CA GLY A 615 24.66 31.56 6.09
C GLY A 615 24.07 31.95 4.72
N ILE A 616 24.91 32.31 3.75
CA ILE A 616 24.49 32.61 2.37
C ILE A 616 23.95 31.35 1.68
N ALA A 617 24.65 30.22 1.82
CA ALA A 617 24.28 28.94 1.23
C ALA A 617 22.93 28.42 1.75
N VAL A 618 22.51 28.83 2.94
CA VAL A 618 21.19 28.48 3.51
C VAL A 618 20.13 29.53 3.20
N ALA A 619 20.47 30.82 3.27
CA ALA A 619 19.54 31.92 3.03
C ALA A 619 19.07 31.99 1.56
N LEU A 620 19.98 31.80 0.60
CA LEU A 620 19.67 31.96 -0.82
C LEU A 620 18.66 30.92 -1.33
N PRO A 621 18.80 29.60 -1.09
CA PRO A 621 17.80 28.62 -1.52
C PRO A 621 16.42 28.82 -0.90
N VAL A 622 16.35 29.27 0.36
CA VAL A 622 15.09 29.58 1.04
C VAL A 622 14.36 30.73 0.36
N ILE A 623 15.08 31.81 0.04
CA ILE A 623 14.51 32.98 -0.66
C ILE A 623 14.07 32.57 -2.08
N VAL A 624 14.88 31.80 -2.80
CA VAL A 624 14.55 31.27 -4.13
C VAL A 624 13.29 30.41 -4.06
N LEU A 625 13.18 29.53 -3.07
CA LEU A 625 11.99 28.68 -2.87
C LEU A 625 10.73 29.51 -2.58
N ALA A 626 10.84 30.55 -1.75
CA ALA A 626 9.74 31.48 -1.45
C ALA A 626 9.26 32.27 -2.68
N VAL A 627 10.12 32.45 -3.68
CA VAL A 627 9.76 33.03 -4.99
C VAL A 627 9.16 31.97 -5.91
N ALA A 628 9.80 30.80 -6.01
CA ALA A 628 9.42 29.71 -6.90
C ALA A 628 7.99 29.19 -6.63
N VAL A 629 7.62 29.01 -5.36
CA VAL A 629 6.32 28.41 -4.95
C VAL A 629 5.13 29.36 -5.20
N ARG A 630 5.37 30.60 -5.63
CA ARG A 630 4.30 31.57 -5.92
C ARG A 630 3.52 31.16 -7.19
N PRO A 631 2.18 31.26 -7.18
CA PRO A 631 1.32 30.95 -8.33
C PRO A 631 1.73 31.62 -9.66
N ARG A 632 2.32 32.82 -9.61
CA ARG A 632 2.73 33.61 -10.78
C ARG A 632 4.07 33.19 -11.40
N PHE A 633 4.92 32.47 -10.67
CA PHE A 633 6.24 32.05 -11.15
C PHE A 633 6.18 30.58 -11.56
N LEU A 634 6.57 29.65 -10.69
CA LEU A 634 6.54 28.22 -10.99
C LEU A 634 5.29 27.51 -10.46
N GLY A 635 4.28 28.25 -9.97
CA GLY A 635 3.12 27.64 -9.33
C GLY A 635 2.34 26.64 -10.18
N ARG A 636 2.27 26.83 -11.52
CA ARG A 636 1.67 25.84 -12.43
C ARG A 636 2.48 24.54 -12.49
N TRP A 637 3.81 24.65 -12.56
CA TRP A 637 4.72 23.51 -12.55
C TRP A 637 4.72 22.79 -11.19
N VAL A 638 4.73 23.55 -10.09
CA VAL A 638 4.63 23.01 -8.73
C VAL A 638 3.31 22.28 -8.53
N GLN A 639 2.18 22.85 -8.97
CA GLN A 639 0.88 22.16 -8.92
C GLN A 639 0.85 20.93 -9.82
N ALA A 640 1.42 20.97 -11.01
CA ALA A 640 1.50 19.81 -11.90
C ALA A 640 2.35 18.68 -11.30
N LEU A 641 3.48 19.02 -10.67
CA LEU A 641 4.34 18.08 -9.96
C LEU A 641 3.60 17.45 -8.76
N LEU A 642 2.93 18.27 -7.95
CA LEU A 642 2.14 17.79 -6.81
C LEU A 642 0.98 16.90 -7.25
N ARG A 643 0.29 17.24 -8.35
CA ARG A 643 -0.76 16.40 -8.94
C ARG A 643 -0.24 15.05 -9.44
N ARG A 644 0.95 15.02 -10.07
CA ARG A 644 1.62 13.75 -10.46
C ARG A 644 1.96 12.87 -9.24
N MET A 645 2.18 13.48 -8.09
CA MET A 645 2.39 12.78 -6.82
C MET A 645 1.08 12.46 -6.06
N GLY A 646 -0.09 12.74 -6.66
CA GLY A 646 -1.40 12.51 -6.06
C GLY A 646 -1.77 13.50 -4.94
N VAL A 647 -1.12 14.66 -4.88
CA VAL A 647 -1.30 15.69 -3.84
C VAL A 647 -1.95 16.94 -4.46
N GLU A 648 -3.19 17.23 -4.09
CA GLU A 648 -3.90 18.44 -4.51
C GLU A 648 -3.90 19.50 -3.41
N THR A 649 -2.76 20.18 -3.22
CA THR A 649 -2.65 21.25 -2.20
C THR A 649 -2.86 22.64 -2.79
N PRO A 650 -3.69 23.49 -2.16
CA PRO A 650 -3.86 24.88 -2.58
C PRO A 650 -2.59 25.69 -2.35
N LEU A 651 -2.20 26.51 -3.33
CA LEU A 651 -1.06 27.44 -3.19
C LEU A 651 -1.51 28.81 -2.68
N LEU A 652 -0.74 29.38 -1.76
CA LEU A 652 -0.97 30.71 -1.22
C LEU A 652 -0.56 31.79 -2.25
N LYS A 653 -1.36 32.86 -2.38
CA LYS A 653 -1.03 34.00 -3.25
C LYS A 653 0.22 34.71 -2.73
N GLY A 654 1.09 35.18 -3.63
CA GLY A 654 2.35 35.83 -3.26
C GLY A 654 2.21 37.02 -2.28
N ARG A 655 1.18 37.85 -2.45
CA ARG A 655 0.89 38.97 -1.53
C ARG A 655 0.59 38.51 -0.10
N HIS A 656 -0.01 37.34 0.07
CA HIS A 656 -0.31 36.77 1.39
C HIS A 656 0.96 36.18 2.02
N LEU A 657 1.82 35.56 1.22
CA LEU A 657 3.13 35.09 1.69
C LEU A 657 4.02 36.26 2.17
N ILE A 658 3.94 37.43 1.52
CA ILE A 658 4.62 38.64 1.98
C ILE A 658 4.13 39.06 3.37
N VAL A 659 2.82 39.02 3.63
CA VAL A 659 2.26 39.32 4.96
C VAL A 659 2.78 38.33 6.01
N VAL A 660 2.81 37.03 5.69
CA VAL A 660 3.39 35.99 6.58
C VAL A 660 4.85 36.29 6.90
N ILE A 661 5.65 36.61 5.88
CA ILE A 661 7.08 36.96 6.05
C ILE A 661 7.23 38.22 6.89
N ALA A 662 6.44 39.27 6.63
CA ALA A 662 6.53 40.55 7.33
C ALA A 662 6.19 40.42 8.82
N VAL A 663 5.15 39.66 9.17
CA VAL A 663 4.78 39.40 10.57
C VAL A 663 5.88 38.61 11.29
N ASN A 664 6.45 37.59 10.63
CA ASN A 664 7.57 36.85 11.18
C ASN A 664 8.84 37.72 11.29
N LEU A 665 9.08 38.62 10.33
CA LEU A 665 10.21 39.56 10.34
C LEU A 665 10.11 40.56 11.49
N ALA A 666 8.91 41.07 11.79
CA ALA A 666 8.70 41.94 12.95
C ALA A 666 9.04 41.25 14.28
N ALA A 667 8.76 39.94 14.40
CA ALA A 667 9.10 39.17 15.59
C ALA A 667 10.61 38.99 15.81
N TRP A 668 11.44 39.20 14.77
CA TRP A 668 12.89 39.23 14.92
C TRP A 668 13.39 40.41 15.75
N ILE A 669 12.62 41.50 15.85
CA ILE A 669 12.96 42.63 16.73
C ILE A 669 12.93 42.16 18.19
N ALA A 670 11.83 41.54 18.62
CA ALA A 670 11.72 40.99 19.97
C ALA A 670 12.77 39.89 20.22
N THR A 671 13.02 39.03 19.23
CA THR A 671 14.06 37.99 19.30
C THR A 671 15.47 38.58 19.50
N GLY A 672 15.80 39.64 18.76
CA GLY A 672 17.06 40.36 18.89
C GLY A 672 17.22 41.07 20.22
N LEU A 673 16.16 41.74 20.70
CA LEU A 673 16.15 42.39 22.02
C LEU A 673 16.29 41.37 23.15
N GLY A 674 15.59 40.23 23.04
CA GLY A 674 15.68 39.15 24.03
C GLY A 674 17.08 38.54 24.10
N PHE A 675 17.73 38.34 22.95
CA PHE A 675 19.11 37.86 22.90
C PHE A 675 20.12 38.92 23.37
N LEU A 676 19.93 40.19 23.00
CA LEU A 676 20.76 41.29 23.47
C LEU A 676 20.69 41.47 25.00
N ALA A 677 19.49 41.33 25.58
CA ALA A 677 19.32 41.35 27.03
C ALA A 677 20.07 40.20 27.72
N LEU A 678 20.08 38.99 27.14
CA LEU A 678 20.90 37.89 27.65
C LEU A 678 22.39 38.19 27.53
N LEU A 679 22.84 38.73 26.39
CA LEU A 679 24.26 39.08 26.18
C LEU A 679 24.73 40.12 27.20
N ASN A 680 23.95 41.17 27.44
CA ASN A 680 24.31 42.25 28.36
C ASN A 680 24.14 41.89 29.84
N GLY A 681 23.26 40.93 30.16
CA GLY A 681 22.98 40.55 31.54
C GLY A 681 23.74 39.33 32.04
N LEU A 682 24.45 38.62 31.16
CA LEU A 682 25.25 37.42 31.50
C LEU A 682 26.75 37.59 31.21
N SER A 683 27.18 38.78 30.78
CA SER A 683 28.57 39.09 30.44
C SER A 683 28.90 40.52 30.80
N ASP A 684 30.13 40.75 31.27
CA ASP A 684 30.66 42.08 31.60
C ASP A 684 31.25 42.83 30.39
N GLU A 685 31.35 42.17 29.23
CA GLU A 685 31.75 42.80 27.97
C GLU A 685 30.81 43.94 27.54
N PRO A 686 31.33 44.99 26.87
CA PRO A 686 30.50 46.05 26.30
C PRO A 686 29.41 45.50 25.36
N SER A 687 28.22 46.11 25.40
CA SER A 687 27.09 45.71 24.56
C SER A 687 27.50 45.64 23.07
N PRO A 688 27.28 44.49 22.39
CA PRO A 688 27.63 44.34 20.98
C PRO A 688 26.67 45.08 20.04
N GLY A 689 25.59 45.65 20.58
CA GLY A 689 24.54 46.32 19.82
C GLY A 689 23.50 45.37 19.23
N PHE A 690 22.32 45.93 18.96
CA PHE A 690 21.14 45.18 18.51
C PHE A 690 21.35 44.46 17.18
N THR A 691 21.93 45.12 16.19
CA THR A 691 22.16 44.56 14.85
C THR A 691 23.06 43.32 14.89
N TRP A 692 24.09 43.34 15.73
CA TRP A 692 24.99 42.21 15.94
C TRP A 692 24.29 41.04 16.64
N ALA A 693 23.47 41.33 17.65
CA ALA A 693 22.68 40.32 18.34
C ALA A 693 21.70 39.60 17.39
N VAL A 694 20.96 40.36 16.56
CA VAL A 694 20.05 39.80 15.55
C VAL A 694 20.82 38.92 14.56
N ALA A 695 21.92 39.42 13.99
CA ALA A 695 22.72 38.68 13.01
C ALA A 695 23.27 37.36 13.59
N THR A 696 23.81 37.41 14.81
CA THR A 696 24.39 36.25 15.51
C THR A 696 23.34 35.20 15.83
N TYR A 697 22.19 35.60 16.38
CA TYR A 697 21.11 34.66 16.67
C TYR A 697 20.57 34.01 15.39
N THR A 698 20.50 34.77 14.30
CA THR A 698 19.98 34.29 13.01
C THR A 698 20.86 33.20 12.41
N VAL A 699 22.19 33.30 12.55
CA VAL A 699 23.12 32.23 12.14
C VAL A 699 22.80 30.92 12.87
N GLY A 700 22.62 30.97 14.20
CA GLY A 700 22.25 29.81 14.99
C GLY A 700 20.88 29.24 14.61
N TYR A 701 19.90 30.10 14.35
CA TYR A 701 18.55 29.69 13.93
C TYR A 701 18.54 28.96 12.59
N LEU A 702 19.22 29.50 11.56
CA LEU A 702 19.26 28.90 10.23
C LEU A 702 20.03 27.57 10.23
N ILE A 703 21.15 27.48 10.95
CA ILE A 703 21.91 26.22 11.07
C ILE A 703 21.09 25.16 11.82
N GLY A 704 20.38 25.56 12.88
CA GLY A 704 19.47 24.66 13.61
C GLY A 704 18.35 24.07 12.74
N PHE A 705 17.98 24.73 11.64
CA PHE A 705 16.98 24.23 10.70
C PHE A 705 17.53 23.25 9.67
N VAL A 706 18.79 23.42 9.24
CA VAL A 706 19.44 22.61 8.20
C VAL A 706 19.77 21.19 8.68
N VAL A 707 19.70 20.94 9.99
CA VAL A 707 19.90 19.61 10.58
C VAL A 707 18.54 19.03 11.03
N PRO A 708 17.68 18.57 10.09
CA PRO A 708 16.29 18.17 10.38
C PRO A 708 16.16 16.92 11.28
N PHE A 709 17.25 16.19 11.48
CA PHE A 709 17.26 14.95 12.28
C PHE A 709 17.43 15.20 13.79
N LEU A 710 17.79 16.42 14.21
CA LEU A 710 17.96 16.77 15.62
C LEU A 710 16.67 17.43 16.15
N PRO A 711 16.06 16.93 17.25
CA PRO A 711 14.77 17.43 17.73
C PRO A 711 14.84 18.93 18.11
N GLY A 712 14.19 19.79 17.32
CA GLY A 712 14.27 21.24 17.52
C GLY A 712 15.68 21.85 17.31
N GLY A 713 16.52 21.23 16.48
CA GLY A 713 17.87 21.73 16.15
C GLY A 713 18.90 21.59 17.27
N LEU A 714 18.62 20.71 18.24
CA LEU A 714 19.38 20.53 19.48
C LEU A 714 20.85 20.18 19.19
N GLY A 715 21.77 21.02 19.67
CA GLY A 715 23.21 20.86 19.50
C GLY A 715 23.76 21.60 18.27
N ALA A 716 23.06 21.59 17.13
CA ALA A 716 23.48 22.29 15.92
C ALA A 716 23.38 23.82 16.07
N ARG A 717 22.26 24.30 16.62
CA ARG A 717 22.05 25.73 16.90
C ARG A 717 23.00 26.23 17.98
N GLU A 718 23.10 25.50 19.08
CA GLU A 718 23.92 25.89 20.22
C GLU A 718 25.40 25.92 19.85
N GLY A 719 25.88 24.93 19.09
CA GLY A 719 27.26 24.90 18.57
C GLY A 719 27.56 26.04 17.61
N ALA A 720 26.62 26.38 16.72
CA ALA A 720 26.75 27.54 15.85
C ALA A 720 26.82 28.86 16.62
N LEU A 721 26.00 29.03 17.67
CA LEU A 721 26.08 30.20 18.54
C LEU A 721 27.42 30.25 19.28
N VAL A 722 27.88 29.14 19.85
CA VAL A 722 29.21 29.09 20.51
C VAL A 722 30.33 29.49 19.56
N ALA A 723 30.32 28.99 18.32
CA ALA A 723 31.34 29.31 17.32
C ALA A 723 31.40 30.81 16.97
N VAL A 724 30.26 31.50 16.95
CA VAL A 724 30.18 32.94 16.66
C VAL A 724 30.46 33.80 17.89
N LEU A 725 30.08 33.35 19.09
CA LEU A 725 30.25 34.08 20.34
C LEU A 725 31.67 33.93 20.92
N ALA A 726 32.31 32.77 20.76
CA ALA A 726 33.61 32.44 21.38
C ALA A 726 34.74 33.44 21.07
N PRO A 727 34.87 34.00 19.85
CA PRO A 727 35.90 35.01 19.57
C PRO A 727 35.76 36.31 20.38
N ARG A 728 34.57 36.63 20.88
CA ARG A 728 34.30 37.84 21.67
C ARG A 728 34.25 37.59 23.17
N TYR A 729 33.59 36.51 23.58
CA TYR A 729 33.29 36.25 25.00
C TYR A 729 34.14 35.11 25.60
N GLY A 730 34.97 34.44 24.78
CA GLY A 730 35.63 33.19 25.16
C GLY A 730 34.70 31.98 25.12
N ALA A 731 35.26 30.78 25.03
CA ALA A 731 34.50 29.55 24.81
C ALA A 731 33.55 29.20 25.98
N GLY A 732 33.97 29.46 27.22
CA GLY A 732 33.17 29.19 28.43
C GLY A 732 31.91 30.08 28.49
N ALA A 733 32.08 31.40 28.44
CA ALA A 733 30.94 32.33 28.49
C ALA A 733 30.04 32.20 27.24
N ALA A 734 30.62 31.97 26.05
CA ALA A 734 29.85 31.67 24.84
C ALA A 734 28.92 30.46 24.99
N THR A 735 29.40 29.41 25.66
CA THR A 735 28.60 28.23 25.99
C THR A 735 27.49 28.57 26.99
N GLY A 736 27.82 29.29 28.07
CA GLY A 736 26.84 29.74 29.07
C GLY A 736 25.70 30.56 28.46
N ILE A 737 26.03 31.54 27.61
CA ILE A 737 25.07 32.38 26.89
C ILE A 737 24.21 31.55 25.93
N SER A 738 24.80 30.57 25.23
CA SER A 738 24.10 29.67 24.32
C SER A 738 23.07 28.79 25.07
N LEU A 739 23.46 28.24 26.23
CA LEU A 739 22.58 27.47 27.10
C LEU A 739 21.47 28.33 27.73
N ALA A 740 21.80 29.54 28.20
CA ALA A 740 20.82 30.48 28.74
C ALA A 740 19.79 30.90 27.67
N THR A 741 20.25 31.09 26.42
CA THR A 741 19.38 31.34 25.27
C THR A 741 18.43 30.17 25.03
N ARG A 742 18.91 28.94 25.12
CA ARG A 742 18.07 27.74 25.00
C ARG A 742 17.02 27.68 26.11
N LEU A 743 17.40 27.96 27.35
CA LEU A 743 16.48 27.99 28.49
C LEU A 743 15.41 29.08 28.31
N ALA A 744 15.81 30.30 27.94
CA ALA A 744 14.89 31.42 27.72
C ALA A 744 13.90 31.14 26.57
N VAL A 745 14.36 30.57 25.45
CA VAL A 745 13.50 30.16 24.31
C VAL A 745 12.54 29.05 24.71
N THR A 746 12.97 28.11 25.54
CA THR A 746 12.13 27.00 26.03
C THR A 746 11.04 27.51 26.98
N LEU A 747 11.39 28.40 27.91
CA LEU A 747 10.45 29.04 28.82
C LEU A 747 9.44 29.93 28.08
N GLY A 748 9.92 30.71 27.10
CA GLY A 748 9.05 31.54 26.25
C GLY A 748 8.11 30.73 25.34
N GLY A 749 8.44 29.48 25.04
CA GLY A 749 7.61 28.57 24.24
C GLY A 749 6.64 27.68 25.04
N GLY A 750 6.74 27.65 26.37
CA GLY A 750 5.98 26.75 27.24
C GLY A 750 4.57 27.24 27.57
N SER A 751 3.55 26.68 26.91
CA SER A 751 2.14 26.87 27.28
C SER A 751 1.77 26.07 28.54
N ARG A 752 1.17 26.75 29.53
CA ARG A 752 0.52 26.14 30.71
C ARG A 752 -0.64 25.23 30.25
N ARG A 753 -0.38 23.92 30.08
CA ARG A 753 -1.32 22.78 30.31
C ARG A 753 -0.64 21.45 29.96
N GLY A 754 0.26 21.00 30.84
CA GLY A 754 0.78 19.64 30.85
C GLY A 754 -0.24 18.62 31.37
N SER A 755 -1.40 18.50 30.71
CA SER A 755 -2.47 17.57 31.14
C SER A 755 -2.93 16.60 30.06
N TYR A 756 -2.21 16.48 28.94
CA TYR A 756 -2.52 15.50 27.87
C TYR A 756 -1.73 14.19 27.95
N LEU A 757 -0.63 14.13 28.71
CA LEU A 757 0.11 12.87 28.94
C LEU A 757 -0.57 11.92 29.94
N ALA A 758 -1.69 12.33 30.56
CA ALA A 758 -2.42 11.53 31.56
C ALA A 758 -3.76 10.94 31.07
N ARG A 759 -4.13 11.09 29.79
CA ARG A 759 -5.36 10.48 29.24
C ARG A 759 -5.05 9.53 28.08
N VAL A 760 -4.44 8.40 28.42
CA VAL A 760 -4.64 7.16 27.65
C VAL A 760 -6.08 6.70 27.94
N PRO A 761 -6.91 6.36 26.93
CA PRO A 761 -8.24 5.84 27.20
C PRO A 761 -8.14 4.52 27.97
N ARG A 762 -8.63 4.50 29.22
CA ARG A 762 -8.99 3.27 29.92
C ARG A 762 -10.23 2.69 29.24
N ALA A 763 -10.02 1.85 28.24
CA ALA A 763 -11.02 0.92 27.72
C ALA A 763 -10.44 -0.50 27.78
N ALA A 764 -10.16 -0.96 29.00
CA ALA A 764 -9.82 -2.35 29.32
C ALA A 764 -9.91 -2.55 30.85
N CYS A 765 -11.13 -2.67 31.39
CA CYS A 765 -11.46 -3.32 32.67
C CYS A 765 -12.96 -3.13 32.96
N ALA A 766 -13.80 -3.89 32.28
CA ALA A 766 -15.19 -4.10 32.68
C ALA A 766 -15.67 -5.44 32.07
N ALA A 767 -15.10 -6.53 32.55
CA ALA A 767 -15.63 -7.88 32.39
C ALA A 767 -15.00 -8.75 33.49
N GLY A 768 -15.64 -8.78 34.65
CA GLY A 768 -15.14 -9.49 35.81
C GLY A 768 -15.89 -9.09 37.07
N ARG A 769 -17.21 -9.37 37.10
CA ARG A 769 -18.07 -9.61 38.27
C ARG A 769 -19.54 -9.56 37.83
N ALA A 770 -20.13 -10.72 37.56
CA ALA A 770 -21.48 -11.11 37.96
C ALA A 770 -21.81 -12.52 37.44
N SER A 771 -22.40 -13.34 38.33
CA SER A 771 -22.96 -14.68 38.16
C SER A 771 -22.00 -15.88 38.15
N GLY A 772 -22.12 -16.71 39.21
CA GLY A 772 -21.51 -18.03 39.36
C GLY A 772 -20.41 -18.08 40.40
#